data_AF-A0AAV0NPB1-F1
#
_entry.id   AF-A0AAV0NPB1-F1
#
_cell.length_a   1.000
_cell.length_b   1.000
_cell.length_c   1.000
_cell.angle_alpha   90.00
_cell.angle_beta   90.00
_cell.angle_gamma   90.00
#
_symmetry.space_group_name_H-M   'P 1'
#
loop_
_entity.id
_entity.type
_entity.pdbx_description
1 polymer ?
#
loop_
_entity_poly.entity_id
_entity_poly.type
_entity_poly.pdbx_seq_one_letter_code
_entity_poly.pdbx_strand_id
1 'polypeptide(L)'
;MGSLESGLPLKRDGGLFRSSSAGKTERNLFLQKPRSRFSRFFFLKKLDYLLWICTVAVFLFFVVVFQMFLPGSVIEKSEGSPTYLDLLSGDFAYLKQIGGLDFGEDVQFKPSHLLEKFQTEAQRELHPSSMANKTQLQRFANRKPQLALVFSDLLVEPQQLLMVTVATALQEMGYSIQVYSLEDGPVHNIWKSMGVPVATFKDEKTNIMVDWLNYDGIIVNSLEAKEFISSLMQEPFKSVPLIWTIRDSTLAIRLRQYDSSGQTDLIENWKKVFNRASVILFPNHVLPMMYAAFDAGNYYVVPGSPAEAWGLDATNTLSNENRMRMGYRSDDTVIVVAGSQFLYRGLWLEHALVLQALLPICSTFPLENNSSSLKIIVLSGNSNSNYSMAVEAIAAKLNYPSGVVKHKGVDEDASTVINAADLVIYGSFNEEQSFPEVIMKAMSMAKPVIAPDLAMIKKYVDDRVNGFLFPKDKIKDLTGILLQLMPTGILSPLVHEVASKGKITAKNLMVSETIQSYALLLQNVLKLPSEVMRPRAVTEIPPILKVEWRWRLFQPFFNSTYEDRALKSSRFLDSYEELWNHTHMEVSGSTGGPDDSFIYEIWVDQKTEQILHSRKRREEEELKDRTDQPRGTWEEVYRSARRADRVKNDLRERDEGELERTGQPLCIYEPYFGEGTWSFLHSQSLYRGIGLSTKGRRPMTDDIDAPARLQLLNDPYYRDTLNEYGAFFAIANRFDRVHKNAWIGFHSWRATARKASLSKVSENALLDAIQSRKYGDTLFFWVRMDTDPRNHIQQDFWSFCDAINAGNCKLAFSKALSKMYGIKGDLDSLPTMPVDGDTWSVMSSWAMPSRSFLEFVMFSRMFVDALDAEMYDEHRQSGRCFLSLYKDKHCYSRILELLVNVWAYHSARHMVYVNPETGVMHEQHSMQSRRGKMWTKWFSFATLKSMDEELAEEADSDHPSKRWLWPSTGEIFWQGMYEKERSMRNQQKEKRKQQSKDKLRRMKGRHRQKVLGKYRKPSPEEMATMENSTMLNRSRKL
;
A
#
# COMPACT_ATOMS: atom_id res chain seq x y z
N MET A 1 6.29 -61.19 -24.25
CA MET A 1 5.48 -62.35 -24.68
C MET A 1 4.21 -62.28 -23.84
N GLY A 2 3.17 -61.59 -24.31
CA GLY A 2 2.04 -62.16 -25.05
C GLY A 2 1.08 -62.80 -24.02
N SER A 3 -0.20 -62.48 -23.88
CA SER A 3 -1.21 -61.89 -24.76
C SER A 3 -2.50 -61.79 -23.90
N LEU A 4 -3.39 -60.83 -24.23
CA LEU A 4 -4.88 -60.88 -24.27
C LEU A 4 -5.58 -61.93 -23.37
N GLU A 5 -6.71 -61.71 -22.70
CA GLU A 5 -7.84 -60.82 -22.95
C GLU A 5 -8.87 -61.10 -21.83
N SER A 6 -9.56 -60.03 -21.39
CA SER A 6 -11.01 -59.97 -21.07
C SER A 6 -11.67 -60.87 -20.01
N GLY A 7 -12.66 -60.27 -19.32
CA GLY A 7 -13.87 -60.97 -18.89
C GLY A 7 -14.09 -61.10 -17.37
N LEU A 8 -14.77 -60.11 -16.78
CA LEU A 8 -15.70 -60.26 -15.63
C LEU A 8 -16.70 -61.43 -15.89
N PRO A 9 -17.42 -62.05 -14.91
CA PRO A 9 -18.06 -61.35 -13.78
C PRO A 9 -18.47 -62.16 -12.49
N LEU A 10 -19.08 -61.42 -11.54
CA LEU A 10 -20.25 -61.76 -10.69
C LEU A 10 -20.19 -62.79 -9.52
N LYS A 11 -20.56 -62.29 -8.32
CA LYS A 11 -21.39 -62.87 -7.22
C LYS A 11 -20.98 -64.25 -6.66
N ARG A 12 -20.99 -64.52 -5.35
CA ARG A 12 -22.15 -64.43 -4.43
C ARG A 12 -21.73 -64.68 -2.98
N ASP A 13 -22.57 -64.19 -2.07
CA ASP A 13 -22.52 -64.22 -0.60
C ASP A 13 -22.47 -65.59 0.07
N GLY A 14 -22.00 -65.60 1.34
CA GLY A 14 -22.86 -66.04 2.45
C GLY A 14 -22.31 -67.02 3.49
N GLY A 15 -22.31 -66.61 4.76
CA GLY A 15 -22.45 -67.46 5.96
C GLY A 15 -21.29 -67.39 6.96
N LEU A 16 -21.34 -66.57 8.03
CA LEU A 16 -21.88 -66.85 9.39
C LEU A 16 -21.11 -67.99 10.11
N PHE A 17 -20.40 -67.77 11.23
CA PHE A 17 -20.93 -67.44 12.58
C PHE A 17 -19.81 -66.99 13.57
N ARG A 18 -20.17 -66.05 14.47
CA ARG A 18 -19.91 -65.88 15.94
C ARG A 18 -18.65 -66.50 16.59
N SER A 19 -17.94 -65.91 17.57
CA SER A 19 -18.30 -64.94 18.63
C SER A 19 -17.07 -64.39 19.39
N SER A 20 -17.15 -63.11 19.79
CA SER A 20 -16.71 -62.47 21.05
C SER A 20 -15.28 -62.63 21.61
N SER A 21 -14.55 -61.51 21.75
CA SER A 21 -14.48 -60.72 23.00
C SER A 21 -13.54 -59.51 22.83
N ALA A 22 -13.75 -58.50 23.68
CA ALA A 22 -13.34 -57.11 23.54
C ALA A 22 -11.87 -56.81 23.94
N GLY A 23 -11.28 -55.78 23.32
CA GLY A 23 -10.05 -55.13 23.77
C GLY A 23 -9.40 -54.29 22.67
N LYS A 24 -9.51 -52.97 22.75
CA LYS A 24 -9.10 -51.96 21.74
C LYS A 24 -7.57 -51.76 21.65
N THR A 25 -7.04 -51.85 20.42
CA THR A 25 -5.77 -51.29 19.87
C THR A 25 -5.87 -51.49 18.34
N GLU A 26 -5.40 -50.69 17.38
CA GLU A 26 -4.50 -49.54 17.26
C GLU A 26 -4.59 -49.02 15.78
N ARG A 27 -4.20 -47.75 15.51
CA ARG A 27 -3.55 -47.21 14.27
C ARG A 27 -4.23 -47.41 12.87
N ASN A 28 -4.38 -46.44 11.96
CA ASN A 28 -3.53 -45.33 11.52
C ASN A 28 -4.28 -44.35 10.56
N LEU A 29 -3.88 -43.07 10.63
CA LEU A 29 -3.52 -42.08 9.58
C LEU A 29 -4.46 -41.61 8.43
N PHE A 30 -4.49 -40.26 8.36
CA PHE A 30 -4.50 -39.33 7.21
C PHE A 30 -5.81 -38.75 6.61
N LEU A 31 -5.76 -37.40 6.49
CA LEU A 31 -6.30 -36.52 5.42
C LEU A 31 -7.81 -36.30 5.33
N GLN A 32 -8.32 -35.21 5.92
CA GLN A 32 -9.43 -34.44 5.32
C GLN A 32 -9.28 -32.92 5.50
N LYS A 33 -9.19 -32.24 4.34
CA LYS A 33 -9.48 -30.82 4.09
C LYS A 33 -10.91 -30.47 4.55
N PRO A 34 -11.17 -29.27 5.10
CA PRO A 34 -12.51 -28.72 5.08
C PRO A 34 -12.72 -27.98 3.75
N ARG A 35 -13.40 -28.61 2.80
CA ARG A 35 -14.02 -27.92 1.66
C ARG A 35 -15.46 -27.53 2.02
N SER A 36 -15.82 -26.33 1.58
CA SER A 36 -17.11 -25.65 1.62
C SER A 36 -18.34 -26.55 1.58
N ARG A 37 -19.29 -26.33 2.49
CA ARG A 37 -20.66 -26.84 2.40
C ARG A 37 -21.60 -25.73 1.95
N PHE A 38 -21.78 -25.59 0.64
CA PHE A 38 -22.95 -24.92 0.04
C PHE A 38 -23.26 -25.59 -1.30
N SER A 39 -23.71 -26.85 -1.24
CA SER A 39 -24.46 -27.51 -2.32
C SER A 39 -24.81 -28.93 -1.87
N ARG A 40 -25.98 -29.10 -1.23
CA ARG A 40 -26.78 -30.35 -1.14
C ARG A 40 -27.89 -30.14 -0.11
N PHE A 41 -28.90 -29.40 -0.50
CA PHE A 41 -30.26 -29.56 0.03
C PHE A 41 -31.20 -29.67 -1.17
N PHE A 42 -31.15 -30.81 -1.84
CA PHE A 42 -32.23 -31.25 -2.71
C PHE A 42 -32.45 -32.73 -2.46
N PHE A 43 -33.72 -33.09 -2.32
CA PHE A 43 -34.31 -34.39 -2.02
C PHE A 43 -34.45 -34.76 -0.53
N LEU A 44 -35.58 -34.34 0.06
CA LEU A 44 -36.63 -35.26 0.51
C LEU A 44 -37.91 -34.49 0.94
N LYS A 45 -39.03 -34.88 0.31
CA LYS A 45 -40.44 -34.84 0.77
C LYS A 45 -41.20 -33.51 0.81
N LYS A 46 -42.22 -33.47 -0.06
CA LYS A 46 -43.47 -32.68 -0.06
C LYS A 46 -43.65 -31.77 1.17
N LEU A 47 -43.39 -30.47 0.97
CA LEU A 47 -43.87 -29.41 1.84
C LEU A 47 -45.13 -28.82 1.19
N ASP A 48 -46.22 -28.78 1.97
CA ASP A 48 -47.54 -28.38 1.52
C ASP A 48 -47.54 -26.93 1.01
N TYR A 49 -47.94 -26.77 -0.27
CA TYR A 49 -48.16 -25.49 -0.95
C TYR A 49 -49.05 -24.53 -0.14
N LEU A 50 -49.96 -25.09 0.66
CA LEU A 50 -50.87 -24.36 1.54
C LEU A 50 -50.14 -23.64 2.68
N LEU A 51 -49.07 -24.23 3.23
CA LEU A 51 -48.27 -23.59 4.28
C LEU A 51 -47.44 -22.42 3.71
N TRP A 52 -47.02 -22.52 2.45
CA TRP A 52 -46.31 -21.45 1.75
C TRP A 52 -47.23 -20.27 1.42
N ILE A 53 -48.46 -20.55 1.01
CA ILE A 53 -49.47 -19.49 0.79
C ILE A 53 -49.83 -18.81 2.11
N CYS A 54 -50.01 -19.57 3.20
CA CYS A 54 -50.28 -18.99 4.52
C CYS A 54 -49.10 -18.15 5.05
N THR A 55 -47.85 -18.58 4.84
CA THR A 55 -46.67 -17.81 5.28
C THR A 55 -46.46 -16.56 4.45
N VAL A 56 -46.72 -16.59 3.13
CA VAL A 56 -46.71 -15.40 2.28
C VAL A 56 -47.86 -14.45 2.64
N ALA A 57 -49.05 -14.95 2.96
CA ALA A 57 -50.17 -14.13 3.39
C ALA A 57 -49.91 -13.47 4.76
N VAL A 58 -49.32 -14.18 5.71
CA VAL A 58 -48.90 -13.63 7.01
C VAL A 58 -47.77 -12.61 6.82
N PHE A 59 -46.81 -12.88 5.94
CA PHE A 59 -45.75 -11.92 5.61
C PHE A 59 -46.32 -10.64 4.97
N LEU A 60 -47.24 -10.76 4.02
CA LEU A 60 -47.93 -9.62 3.41
C LEU A 60 -48.79 -8.85 4.42
N PHE A 61 -49.47 -9.55 5.34
CA PHE A 61 -50.20 -8.92 6.44
C PHE A 61 -49.26 -8.13 7.35
N PHE A 62 -48.11 -8.69 7.71
CA PHE A 62 -47.10 -7.97 8.48
C PHE A 62 -46.50 -6.80 7.70
N VAL A 63 -46.28 -6.91 6.39
CA VAL A 63 -45.82 -5.79 5.55
C VAL A 63 -46.87 -4.67 5.50
N VAL A 64 -48.16 -5.00 5.39
CA VAL A 64 -49.26 -4.03 5.41
C VAL A 64 -49.40 -3.37 6.77
N VAL A 65 -49.32 -4.14 7.87
CA VAL A 65 -49.31 -3.59 9.24
C VAL A 65 -48.07 -2.71 9.45
N PHE A 66 -46.89 -3.13 9.00
CA PHE A 66 -45.66 -2.36 9.10
C PHE A 66 -45.71 -1.08 8.24
N GLN A 67 -46.36 -1.11 7.09
CA GLN A 67 -46.64 0.08 6.27
C GLN A 67 -47.67 1.02 6.91
N MET A 68 -48.65 0.50 7.67
CA MET A 68 -49.59 1.33 8.45
C MET A 68 -48.92 2.01 9.67
N PHE A 69 -47.79 1.48 10.17
CA PHE A 69 -47.06 2.01 11.32
C PHE A 69 -45.77 2.78 10.96
N LEU A 70 -45.47 2.97 9.67
CA LEU A 70 -44.42 3.88 9.22
C LEU A 70 -44.96 5.32 9.16
N PRO A 71 -44.38 6.30 9.89
CA PRO A 71 -44.79 7.69 9.76
C PRO A 71 -44.16 8.27 8.49
N GLY A 72 -44.97 8.47 7.45
CA GLY A 72 -44.54 9.17 6.24
C GLY A 72 -45.31 8.85 4.97
N SER A 73 -46.61 9.13 4.92
CA SER A 73 -47.25 9.55 3.66
C SER A 73 -48.37 10.55 3.96
N VAL A 74 -48.14 11.78 3.52
CA VAL A 74 -49.09 12.88 3.56
C VAL A 74 -50.17 12.61 2.51
N ILE A 75 -51.42 12.49 2.95
CA ILE A 75 -52.59 12.75 2.11
C ILE A 75 -53.43 13.78 2.88
N GLU A 76 -53.55 14.96 2.27
CA GLU A 76 -54.51 15.99 2.66
C GLU A 76 -55.92 15.43 2.68
N LYS A 77 -56.68 15.74 3.73
CA LYS A 77 -58.13 15.98 3.63
C LYS A 77 -58.60 16.86 4.79
N SER A 78 -59.37 17.86 4.41
CA SER A 78 -59.94 18.94 5.20
C SER A 78 -61.11 18.52 6.08
N GLU A 79 -61.31 19.31 7.15
CA GLU A 79 -62.57 19.82 7.73
C GLU A 79 -62.76 19.54 9.23
N GLY A 80 -63.06 20.62 9.97
CA GLY A 80 -63.83 20.60 11.21
C GLY A 80 -63.08 20.96 12.49
N SER A 81 -62.98 22.25 12.81
CA SER A 81 -62.86 22.71 14.20
C SER A 81 -64.23 22.60 14.91
N PRO A 82 -64.31 22.46 16.25
CA PRO A 82 -64.22 23.70 17.04
C PRO A 82 -63.50 23.59 18.41
N THR A 83 -62.96 24.75 18.79
CA THR A 83 -62.77 25.29 20.15
C THR A 83 -61.77 24.62 21.10
N TYR A 84 -60.56 25.20 21.12
CA TYR A 84 -59.43 24.90 22.00
C TYR A 84 -59.08 26.20 22.75
N LEU A 85 -59.64 26.43 23.95
CA LEU A 85 -59.32 27.64 24.72
C LEU A 85 -59.45 27.50 26.25
N ASP A 86 -59.45 26.28 26.82
CA ASP A 86 -59.62 26.13 28.28
C ASP A 86 -58.73 25.06 28.96
N LEU A 87 -57.55 24.74 28.39
CA LEU A 87 -56.62 23.76 28.99
C LEU A 87 -55.15 24.21 29.12
N LEU A 88 -54.89 25.51 28.92
CA LEU A 88 -53.53 26.08 28.83
C LEU A 88 -52.75 26.23 30.15
N SER A 89 -53.01 25.41 31.18
CA SER A 89 -52.21 25.48 32.42
C SER A 89 -51.71 24.14 32.98
N GLY A 90 -51.97 23.01 32.32
CA GLY A 90 -51.64 21.67 32.85
C GLY A 90 -50.56 20.85 32.12
N ASP A 91 -50.17 21.21 30.90
CA ASP A 91 -49.60 20.22 29.95
C ASP A 91 -48.10 19.96 29.98
N PHE A 92 -47.31 20.62 30.84
CA PHE A 92 -45.89 20.24 30.98
C PHE A 92 -45.68 18.98 31.83
N ALA A 93 -46.68 18.53 32.60
CA ALA A 93 -46.60 17.29 33.36
C ALA A 93 -46.93 16.05 32.51
N TYR A 94 -47.79 16.20 31.50
CA TYR A 94 -48.25 15.09 30.65
C TYR A 94 -47.17 14.60 29.67
N LEU A 95 -46.31 15.51 29.18
CA LEU A 95 -45.14 15.18 28.35
C LEU A 95 -44.05 14.39 29.11
N LYS A 96 -44.09 14.39 30.44
CA LYS A 96 -43.19 13.61 31.30
C LYS A 96 -43.73 12.20 31.60
N GLN A 97 -45.02 11.97 31.40
CA GLN A 97 -45.72 10.70 31.67
C GLN A 97 -45.82 9.78 30.45
N ILE A 98 -45.75 10.33 29.24
CA ILE A 98 -45.43 9.56 28.04
C ILE A 98 -43.91 9.40 28.04
N GLY A 99 -43.39 8.20 28.31
CA GLY A 99 -41.95 7.90 28.22
C GLY A 99 -41.43 8.01 26.78
N GLY A 100 -41.38 9.24 26.24
CA GLY A 100 -41.21 9.52 24.81
C GLY A 100 -40.58 10.88 24.51
N LEU A 101 -39.78 11.44 25.42
CA LEU A 101 -38.65 12.32 25.06
C LEU A 101 -37.39 11.46 24.99
N ASP A 102 -37.47 10.37 24.24
CA ASP A 102 -36.28 9.61 23.88
C ASP A 102 -35.63 10.37 22.72
N PHE A 103 -34.57 11.13 23.01
CA PHE A 103 -33.85 11.97 22.04
C PHE A 103 -33.08 11.14 20.98
N GLY A 104 -33.41 9.85 20.85
CA GLY A 104 -32.65 8.87 20.10
C GLY A 104 -31.49 8.33 20.92
N GLU A 105 -31.19 7.04 20.78
CA GLU A 105 -29.95 6.47 21.33
C GLU A 105 -28.72 7.12 20.68
N ASP A 106 -27.69 7.39 21.48
CA ASP A 106 -26.42 8.00 21.05
C ASP A 106 -25.71 7.16 19.96
N VAL A 107 -25.94 7.47 18.68
CA VAL A 107 -25.26 6.79 17.57
C VAL A 107 -23.81 7.26 17.49
N GLN A 108 -22.87 6.41 17.92
CA GLN A 108 -21.45 6.68 17.82
C GLN A 108 -20.86 6.12 16.52
N PHE A 109 -20.38 7.01 15.63
CA PHE A 109 -19.61 6.63 14.45
C PHE A 109 -18.15 6.41 14.85
N LYS A 110 -17.66 5.18 14.68
CA LYS A 110 -16.26 4.82 14.92
C LYS A 110 -15.72 4.03 13.73
N PRO A 111 -14.46 4.27 13.31
CA PRO A 111 -13.81 3.47 12.29
C PRO A 111 -13.39 2.11 12.88
N SER A 112 -14.36 1.27 13.22
CA SER A 112 -14.18 -0.01 13.94
C SER A 112 -13.20 -0.93 13.21
N HIS A 113 -13.37 -1.11 11.90
CA HIS A 113 -12.49 -1.98 11.11
C HIS A 113 -11.02 -1.54 11.12
N LEU A 114 -10.76 -0.23 11.02
CA LEU A 114 -9.40 0.31 11.05
C LEU A 114 -8.79 0.24 12.45
N LEU A 115 -9.57 0.54 13.49
CA LEU A 115 -9.12 0.46 14.89
C LEU A 115 -8.86 -0.98 15.32
N GLU A 116 -9.74 -1.92 14.95
CA GLU A 116 -9.55 -3.36 15.16
C GLU A 116 -8.28 -3.85 14.46
N LYS A 117 -8.00 -3.36 13.24
CA LYS A 117 -6.77 -3.66 12.53
C LYS A 117 -5.55 -3.17 13.31
N PHE A 118 -5.54 -1.94 13.80
CA PHE A 118 -4.44 -1.41 14.62
C PHE A 118 -4.26 -2.22 15.92
N GLN A 119 -5.35 -2.53 16.62
CA GLN A 119 -5.30 -3.33 17.85
C GLN A 119 -4.80 -4.75 17.60
N THR A 120 -5.27 -5.39 16.53
CA THR A 120 -4.86 -6.75 16.14
C THR A 120 -3.38 -6.77 15.76
N GLU A 121 -2.89 -5.76 15.04
CA GLU A 121 -1.47 -5.64 14.71
C GLU A 121 -0.63 -5.42 15.99
N ALA A 122 -1.04 -4.51 16.88
CA ALA A 122 -0.35 -4.23 18.14
C ALA A 122 -0.32 -5.43 19.13
N GLN A 123 -1.44 -6.15 19.30
CA GLN A 123 -1.49 -7.34 20.17
C GLN A 123 -0.64 -8.49 19.63
N ARG A 124 -0.54 -8.62 18.30
CA ARG A 124 0.34 -9.60 17.67
C ARG A 124 1.81 -9.27 17.90
N GLU A 125 2.20 -7.99 17.96
CA GLU A 125 3.58 -7.58 18.26
C GLU A 125 4.04 -7.96 19.68
N LEU A 126 3.13 -8.02 20.65
CA LEU A 126 3.44 -8.34 22.05
C LEU A 126 3.59 -9.85 22.33
N HIS A 127 3.11 -10.73 21.45
CA HIS A 127 3.24 -12.18 21.58
C HIS A 127 4.12 -12.79 20.47
N PRO A 128 5.44 -12.94 20.72
CA PRO A 128 6.30 -13.77 19.88
C PRO A 128 5.82 -15.23 19.99
N SER A 129 5.55 -15.86 18.85
CA SER A 129 5.30 -17.29 18.79
C SER A 129 6.54 -18.07 19.29
N SER A 130 6.38 -18.72 20.44
CA SER A 130 7.07 -19.84 21.13
C SER A 130 8.40 -20.47 20.64
N MET A 131 8.88 -20.24 19.41
CA MET A 131 10.17 -20.78 18.93
C MET A 131 11.26 -19.72 18.69
N ALA A 132 10.97 -18.43 18.87
CA ALA A 132 11.95 -17.34 18.91
C ALA A 132 12.73 -17.27 20.24
N ASN A 133 12.88 -18.38 20.96
CA ASN A 133 13.76 -18.46 22.11
C ASN A 133 15.22 -18.57 21.63
N LYS A 134 15.82 -17.46 21.16
CA LYS A 134 17.25 -17.07 21.31
C LYS A 134 17.77 -15.90 20.46
N THR A 135 17.00 -15.23 19.60
CA THR A 135 17.54 -14.15 18.74
C THR A 135 16.83 -12.83 18.94
N GLN A 136 17.56 -11.86 19.47
CA GLN A 136 17.09 -10.52 19.81
C GLN A 136 17.04 -9.69 18.53
N LEU A 137 15.88 -9.62 17.87
CA LEU A 137 15.65 -8.72 16.73
C LEU A 137 16.10 -7.30 17.11
N GLN A 138 17.09 -6.78 16.38
CA GLN A 138 17.75 -5.52 16.73
C GLN A 138 17.34 -4.41 15.76
N ARG A 139 17.05 -3.23 16.30
CA ARG A 139 16.92 -1.99 15.53
C ARG A 139 18.26 -1.28 15.45
N PHE A 140 18.52 -0.74 14.28
CA PHE A 140 19.70 0.04 13.95
C PHE A 140 19.20 1.43 13.60
N ALA A 141 19.50 2.43 14.43
CA ALA A 141 19.04 3.80 14.22
C ALA A 141 19.90 4.53 13.18
N ASN A 142 20.05 3.95 11.98
CA ASN A 142 20.96 4.44 10.94
C ASN A 142 20.40 5.67 10.20
N ARG A 143 19.07 5.76 10.04
CA ARG A 143 18.40 6.93 9.44
C ARG A 143 17.13 7.34 10.19
N LYS A 144 16.73 8.60 10.02
CA LYS A 144 15.43 9.11 10.49
C LYS A 144 14.29 8.59 9.60
N PRO A 145 13.07 8.41 10.15
CA PRO A 145 11.88 8.13 9.36
C PRO A 145 11.59 9.27 8.37
N GLN A 146 11.36 8.95 7.11
CA GLN A 146 11.14 9.93 6.04
C GLN A 146 9.64 10.01 5.69
N LEU A 147 9.09 11.23 5.74
CA LEU A 147 7.70 11.51 5.36
C LEU A 147 7.65 12.47 4.18
N ALA A 148 6.79 12.17 3.20
CA ALA A 148 6.44 13.11 2.15
C ALA A 148 5.11 13.79 2.48
N LEU A 149 5.08 15.12 2.46
CA LEU A 149 3.86 15.93 2.50
C LEU A 149 3.58 16.42 1.09
N VAL A 150 2.38 16.13 0.58
CA VAL A 150 1.99 16.46 -0.79
C VAL A 150 0.82 17.43 -0.75
N PHE A 151 0.92 18.51 -1.51
CA PHE A 151 -0.10 19.55 -1.67
C PHE A 151 -0.40 19.79 -3.15
N SER A 152 -1.57 20.34 -3.45
CA SER A 152 -1.86 20.91 -4.77
C SER A 152 -1.07 22.19 -5.00
N ASP A 153 -1.01 23.05 -3.98
CA ASP A 153 -0.40 24.36 -4.04
C ASP A 153 0.16 24.77 -2.67
N LEU A 154 1.06 25.75 -2.67
CA LEU A 154 1.64 26.35 -1.47
C LEU A 154 1.07 27.75 -1.20
N LEU A 155 -0.22 27.96 -1.47
CA LEU A 155 -0.92 29.20 -1.17
C LEU A 155 -1.17 29.35 0.34
N VAL A 156 -1.43 30.59 0.76
CA VAL A 156 -1.61 30.90 2.18
C VAL A 156 -3.02 30.52 2.62
N GLU A 157 -3.15 29.29 3.13
CA GLU A 157 -4.44 28.72 3.52
C GLU A 157 -4.43 28.08 4.92
N PRO A 158 -5.60 27.93 5.58
CA PRO A 158 -5.71 27.29 6.89
C PRO A 158 -5.10 25.88 6.94
N GLN A 159 -5.18 25.11 5.86
CA GLN A 159 -4.58 23.77 5.82
C GLN A 159 -3.05 23.83 5.91
N GLN A 160 -2.41 24.80 5.26
CA GLN A 160 -0.97 24.98 5.34
C GLN A 160 -0.55 25.30 6.78
N LEU A 161 -1.28 26.17 7.48
CA LEU A 161 -1.02 26.45 8.89
C LEU A 161 -1.13 25.19 9.77
N LEU A 162 -2.17 24.39 9.56
CA LEU A 162 -2.34 23.13 10.29
C LEU A 162 -1.18 22.17 10.02
N MET A 163 -0.83 21.96 8.74
CA MET A 163 0.23 21.04 8.37
C MET A 163 1.61 21.51 8.81
N VAL A 164 1.90 22.82 8.77
CA VAL A 164 3.12 23.40 9.34
C VAL A 164 3.20 23.16 10.86
N THR A 165 2.07 23.31 11.56
CA THR A 165 2.00 23.05 13.02
C THR A 165 2.26 21.57 13.33
N VAL A 166 1.59 20.66 12.62
CA VAL A 166 1.79 19.20 12.77
C VAL A 166 3.21 18.80 12.39
N ALA A 167 3.74 19.29 11.26
CA ALA A 167 5.09 18.99 10.79
C ALA A 167 6.16 19.42 11.80
N THR A 168 5.98 20.57 12.45
CA THR A 168 6.90 21.03 13.50
C THR A 168 6.96 20.03 14.67
N ALA A 169 5.80 19.53 15.11
CA ALA A 169 5.75 18.52 16.17
C ALA A 169 6.36 17.18 15.72
N LEU A 170 6.16 16.77 14.47
CA LEU A 170 6.75 15.55 13.92
C LEU A 170 8.28 15.66 13.78
N GLN A 171 8.82 16.81 13.40
CA GLN A 171 10.29 17.03 13.37
C GLN A 171 10.91 16.85 14.76
N GLU A 172 10.27 17.36 15.82
CA GLU A 172 10.71 17.17 17.21
C GLU A 172 10.61 15.71 17.69
N MET A 173 9.68 14.94 17.13
CA MET A 173 9.60 13.49 17.37
C MET A 173 10.70 12.70 16.64
N GLY A 174 11.44 13.34 15.72
CA GLY A 174 12.56 12.75 14.98
C GLY A 174 12.25 12.39 13.53
N TYR A 175 11.08 12.78 12.99
CA TYR A 175 10.77 12.61 11.57
C TYR A 175 11.56 13.58 10.70
N SER A 176 11.98 13.10 9.53
CA SER A 176 12.48 13.93 8.44
C SER A 176 11.35 14.11 7.43
N ILE A 177 11.13 15.34 6.99
CA ILE A 177 9.97 15.71 6.18
C ILE A 177 10.46 16.35 4.88
N GLN A 178 9.80 16.02 3.77
CA GLN A 178 9.96 16.70 2.48
C GLN A 178 8.60 17.06 1.92
N VAL A 179 8.49 18.25 1.33
CA VAL A 179 7.24 18.79 0.79
C VAL A 179 7.27 18.73 -0.74
N TYR A 180 6.17 18.28 -1.32
CA TYR A 180 5.90 18.24 -2.75
C TYR A 180 4.64 19.04 -3.06
N SER A 181 4.67 19.81 -4.14
CA SER A 181 3.53 20.61 -4.59
C SER A 181 3.44 20.66 -6.11
N LEU A 182 2.23 20.70 -6.69
CA LEU A 182 2.06 20.98 -8.12
C LEU A 182 2.40 22.46 -8.35
N GLU A 183 1.69 23.35 -7.69
CA GLU A 183 1.89 24.79 -7.79
C GLU A 183 2.76 25.31 -6.64
N ASP A 184 3.62 26.28 -6.96
CA ASP A 184 4.41 26.99 -5.95
C ASP A 184 3.59 28.12 -5.31
N GLY A 185 4.05 28.66 -4.18
CA GLY A 185 3.31 29.70 -3.49
C GLY A 185 4.03 30.30 -2.28
N PRO A 186 3.45 31.32 -1.62
CA PRO A 186 4.15 32.08 -0.58
C PRO A 186 4.57 31.22 0.63
N VAL A 187 3.86 30.13 0.91
CA VAL A 187 4.16 29.21 2.01
C VAL A 187 5.46 28.42 1.78
N HIS A 188 5.98 28.38 0.54
CA HIS A 188 7.30 27.81 0.24
C HIS A 188 8.38 28.33 1.20
N ASN A 189 8.42 29.65 1.41
CA ASN A 189 9.43 30.27 2.27
C ASN A 189 9.28 29.87 3.74
N ILE A 190 8.05 29.59 4.19
CA ILE A 190 7.78 29.10 5.54
C ILE A 190 8.38 27.70 5.71
N TRP A 191 8.09 26.77 4.80
CA TRP A 191 8.67 25.43 4.80
C TRP A 191 10.20 25.46 4.77
N LYS A 192 10.77 26.30 3.90
CA LYS A 192 12.23 26.49 3.83
C LYS A 192 12.83 27.04 5.12
N SER A 193 12.15 27.98 5.79
CA SER A 193 12.59 28.54 7.08
C SER A 193 12.62 27.50 8.21
N MET A 194 11.81 26.43 8.10
CA MET A 194 11.81 25.28 9.01
C MET A 194 12.88 24.23 8.65
N GLY A 195 13.71 24.50 7.64
CA GLY A 195 14.69 23.53 7.12
C GLY A 195 14.06 22.36 6.37
N VAL A 196 12.81 22.49 5.91
CA VAL A 196 12.10 21.45 5.15
C VAL A 196 12.32 21.69 3.65
N PRO A 197 12.88 20.72 2.89
CA PRO A 197 13.02 20.83 1.45
C PRO A 197 11.66 20.80 0.76
N VAL A 198 11.48 21.66 -0.24
CA VAL A 198 10.26 21.79 -1.05
C VAL A 198 10.61 21.51 -2.50
N ALA A 199 9.86 20.62 -3.16
CA ALA A 199 9.94 20.39 -4.60
C ALA A 199 8.61 20.76 -5.26
N THR A 200 8.67 21.59 -6.30
CA THR A 200 7.49 22.10 -7.02
C THR A 200 7.51 21.64 -8.47
N PHE A 201 6.38 21.16 -8.99
CA PHE A 201 6.23 20.70 -10.38
C PHE A 201 5.47 21.76 -11.18
N LYS A 202 6.17 22.86 -11.50
CA LYS A 202 5.61 24.10 -12.06
C LYS A 202 5.09 24.01 -13.49
N ASP A 203 5.27 22.89 -14.18
CA ASP A 203 5.00 22.76 -15.62
C ASP A 203 4.20 21.48 -15.88
N GLU A 204 3.11 21.59 -16.65
CA GLU A 204 2.37 20.43 -17.22
C GLU A 204 3.30 19.50 -18.02
N LYS A 205 4.46 20.02 -18.45
CA LYS A 205 5.54 19.30 -19.16
C LYS A 205 6.54 18.58 -18.26
N THR A 206 6.53 18.82 -16.94
CA THR A 206 7.46 18.16 -16.01
C THR A 206 6.81 16.94 -15.37
N ASN A 207 7.12 15.76 -15.91
CA ASN A 207 6.75 14.49 -15.31
C ASN A 207 7.08 14.47 -13.81
N ILE A 208 6.09 14.16 -12.98
CA ILE A 208 6.27 13.97 -11.53
C ILE A 208 7.16 12.74 -11.32
N MET A 209 8.48 12.98 -11.32
CA MET A 209 9.49 11.94 -11.20
C MET A 209 9.90 11.79 -9.73
N VAL A 210 8.98 11.27 -8.91
CA VAL A 210 9.21 11.03 -7.48
C VAL A 210 9.30 9.53 -7.21
N ASP A 211 10.42 9.10 -6.64
CA ASP A 211 10.58 7.76 -6.09
C ASP A 211 9.95 7.69 -4.70
N TRP A 212 8.67 7.30 -4.66
CA TRP A 212 7.92 7.21 -3.41
C TRP A 212 8.46 6.16 -2.42
N LEU A 213 9.28 5.21 -2.86
CA LEU A 213 9.88 4.21 -1.97
C LEU A 213 10.96 4.79 -1.04
N ASN A 214 11.42 6.02 -1.27
CA ASN A 214 12.33 6.68 -0.34
C ASN A 214 11.64 7.20 0.92
N TYR A 215 10.30 7.15 0.97
CA TYR A 215 9.50 7.56 2.11
C TYR A 215 8.92 6.34 2.84
N ASP A 216 8.88 6.44 4.15
CA ASP A 216 8.24 5.43 5.00
C ASP A 216 6.71 5.64 5.05
N GLY A 217 6.23 6.85 4.70
CA GLY A 217 4.82 7.16 4.50
C GLY A 217 4.58 8.52 3.86
N ILE A 218 3.39 8.69 3.29
CA ILE A 218 3.01 9.86 2.49
C ILE A 218 1.70 10.43 3.03
N ILE A 219 1.66 11.75 3.22
CA ILE A 219 0.45 12.49 3.57
C ILE A 219 0.08 13.39 2.39
N VAL A 220 -0.99 13.03 1.70
CA VAL A 220 -1.57 13.86 0.63
C VAL A 220 -2.67 14.73 1.23
N ASN A 221 -2.67 16.00 0.83
CA ASN A 221 -3.63 17.00 1.26
C ASN A 221 -4.50 17.43 0.08
N SER A 222 -5.80 17.50 0.32
CA SER A 222 -6.82 17.98 -0.63
C SER A 222 -7.13 17.05 -1.80
N LEU A 223 -8.22 17.33 -2.52
CA LEU A 223 -8.71 16.51 -3.64
C LEU A 223 -7.92 16.78 -4.93
N GLU A 224 -7.45 18.01 -5.09
CA GLU A 224 -6.72 18.53 -6.24
C GLU A 224 -5.36 17.84 -6.40
N ALA A 225 -4.77 17.35 -5.30
CA ALA A 225 -3.54 16.55 -5.33
C ALA A 225 -3.73 15.10 -5.85
N LYS A 226 -4.88 14.79 -6.46
CA LYS A 226 -5.19 13.48 -7.05
C LYS A 226 -4.14 12.99 -8.03
N GLU A 227 -3.51 13.87 -8.81
CA GLU A 227 -2.49 13.50 -9.80
C GLU A 227 -1.33 12.72 -9.18
N PHE A 228 -0.91 13.09 -7.97
CA PHE A 228 0.10 12.33 -7.22
C PHE A 228 -0.40 10.94 -6.81
N ILE A 229 -1.68 10.79 -6.48
CA ILE A 229 -2.27 9.50 -6.10
C ILE A 229 -2.26 8.53 -7.29
N SER A 230 -2.48 9.01 -8.51
CA SER A 230 -2.37 8.19 -9.73
C SER A 230 -1.00 7.51 -9.84
N SER A 231 0.09 8.23 -9.53
CA SER A 231 1.44 7.63 -9.49
C SER A 231 1.58 6.59 -8.37
N LEU A 232 0.97 6.83 -7.21
CA LEU A 232 1.00 5.92 -6.06
C LEU A 232 0.17 4.65 -6.25
N MET A 233 -0.83 4.68 -7.14
CA MET A 233 -1.66 3.53 -7.48
C MET A 233 -0.93 2.46 -8.28
N GLN A 234 0.25 2.75 -8.80
CA GLN A 234 1.02 1.83 -9.63
C GLN A 234 1.96 0.96 -8.78
N GLU A 235 2.23 -0.26 -9.24
CA GLU A 235 3.36 -1.02 -8.68
C GLU A 235 4.64 -0.33 -9.13
N PRO A 236 5.62 -0.14 -8.23
CA PRO A 236 5.78 -0.74 -6.90
C PRO A 236 5.29 0.16 -5.74
N PHE A 237 4.84 1.37 -6.03
CA PHE A 237 4.45 2.37 -5.05
C PHE A 237 3.18 2.02 -4.26
N LYS A 238 2.38 1.06 -4.73
CA LYS A 238 1.25 0.46 -3.96
C LYS A 238 1.60 0.03 -2.54
N SER A 239 2.86 -0.34 -2.29
CA SER A 239 3.32 -0.79 -0.97
C SER A 239 3.51 0.33 0.05
N VAL A 240 3.63 1.59 -0.40
CA VAL A 240 3.89 2.74 0.47
C VAL A 240 2.59 3.18 1.16
N PRO A 241 2.60 3.33 2.50
CA PRO A 241 1.45 3.84 3.24
C PRO A 241 1.06 5.26 2.79
N LEU A 242 -0.22 5.42 2.43
CA LEU A 242 -0.79 6.67 1.96
C LEU A 242 -1.89 7.14 2.92
N ILE A 243 -1.70 8.29 3.55
CA ILE A 243 -2.71 8.99 4.32
C ILE A 243 -3.22 10.14 3.45
N TRP A 244 -4.52 10.18 3.16
CA TRP A 244 -5.10 11.21 2.32
C TRP A 244 -6.10 12.06 3.11
N THR A 245 -5.87 13.37 3.18
CA THR A 245 -6.66 14.30 3.98
C THR A 245 -7.68 15.03 3.11
N ILE A 246 -8.96 14.78 3.37
CA ILE A 246 -10.11 15.38 2.67
C ILE A 246 -10.88 16.25 3.66
N ARG A 247 -11.18 17.50 3.28
CA ARG A 247 -11.73 18.51 4.20
C ARG A 247 -13.00 19.17 3.73
N ASP A 248 -13.30 19.12 2.44
CA ASP A 248 -14.49 19.71 1.86
C ASP A 248 -15.50 18.63 1.45
N SER A 249 -16.74 19.05 1.29
CA SER A 249 -17.86 18.21 0.87
C SER A 249 -18.12 18.26 -0.63
N THR A 250 -17.29 18.94 -1.42
CA THR A 250 -17.60 19.28 -2.83
C THR A 250 -17.79 18.04 -3.69
N LEU A 251 -16.86 17.08 -3.62
CA LEU A 251 -16.95 15.83 -4.35
C LEU A 251 -18.12 14.97 -3.86
N ALA A 252 -18.43 14.98 -2.56
CA ALA A 252 -19.58 14.26 -2.01
C ALA A 252 -20.93 14.85 -2.48
N ILE A 253 -21.01 16.17 -2.67
CA ILE A 253 -22.19 16.84 -3.24
C ILE A 253 -22.29 16.51 -4.74
N ARG A 254 -21.18 16.61 -5.48
CA ARG A 254 -21.12 16.26 -6.92
C ARG A 254 -21.47 14.80 -7.18
N LEU A 255 -21.11 13.90 -6.28
CA LEU A 255 -21.46 12.47 -6.40
C LEU A 255 -22.96 12.24 -6.59
N ARG A 256 -23.82 12.98 -5.89
CA ARG A 256 -25.29 12.87 -6.06
C ARG A 256 -25.72 13.23 -7.49
N GLN A 257 -25.01 14.16 -8.12
CA GLN A 257 -25.24 14.54 -9.51
C GLN A 257 -24.76 13.44 -10.46
N TYR A 258 -23.59 12.84 -10.21
CA TYR A 258 -23.08 11.70 -10.99
C TYR A 258 -24.03 10.50 -10.94
N ASP A 259 -24.58 10.18 -9.76
CA ASP A 259 -25.58 9.12 -9.59
C ASP A 259 -26.85 9.42 -10.38
N SER A 260 -27.35 10.66 -10.32
CA SER A 260 -28.56 11.08 -11.05
C SER A 260 -28.38 11.13 -12.57
N SER A 261 -27.16 11.40 -13.04
CA SER A 261 -26.81 11.48 -14.47
C SER A 261 -26.33 10.15 -15.06
N GLY A 262 -26.16 9.10 -14.24
CA GLY A 262 -25.74 7.77 -14.69
C GLY A 262 -24.25 7.64 -15.03
N GLN A 263 -23.39 8.54 -14.53
CA GLN A 263 -21.94 8.52 -14.78
C GLN A 263 -21.19 7.48 -13.93
N THR A 264 -21.51 6.20 -14.11
CA THR A 264 -20.98 5.11 -13.27
C THR A 264 -19.46 4.95 -13.35
N ASP A 265 -18.86 5.23 -14.51
CA ASP A 265 -17.43 5.05 -14.74
C ASP A 265 -16.59 6.06 -13.94
N LEU A 266 -17.10 7.28 -13.79
CA LEU A 266 -16.47 8.34 -12.99
C LEU A 266 -16.47 7.96 -11.49
N ILE A 267 -17.61 7.42 -11.03
CA ILE A 267 -17.79 6.92 -9.66
C ILE A 267 -16.84 5.75 -9.39
N GLU A 268 -16.74 4.79 -10.32
CA GLU A 268 -15.83 3.66 -10.18
C GLU A 268 -14.36 4.11 -10.14
N ASN A 269 -14.00 5.12 -10.93
CA ASN A 269 -12.65 5.69 -10.90
C ASN A 269 -12.34 6.31 -9.52
N TRP A 270 -13.22 7.16 -9.00
CA TRP A 270 -13.04 7.71 -7.65
C TRP A 270 -12.99 6.62 -6.57
N LYS A 271 -13.83 5.58 -6.65
CA LYS A 271 -13.75 4.41 -5.76
C LYS A 271 -12.36 3.76 -5.79
N LYS A 272 -11.75 3.60 -6.97
CA LYS A 272 -10.39 3.05 -7.10
C LYS A 272 -9.34 3.92 -6.41
N VAL A 273 -9.44 5.25 -6.52
CA VAL A 273 -8.53 6.19 -5.86
C VAL A 273 -8.70 6.14 -4.33
N PHE A 274 -9.94 6.18 -3.82
CA PHE A 274 -10.24 6.10 -2.39
C PHE A 274 -9.76 4.76 -1.78
N ASN A 275 -9.90 3.65 -2.52
CA ASN A 275 -9.41 2.33 -2.10
C ASN A 275 -7.88 2.24 -2.00
N ARG A 276 -7.13 3.09 -2.72
CA ARG A 276 -5.66 3.12 -2.64
C ARG A 276 -5.16 3.71 -1.32
N ALA A 277 -5.88 4.67 -0.76
CA ALA A 277 -5.48 5.30 0.50
C ALA A 277 -5.45 4.26 1.63
N SER A 278 -4.33 4.21 2.35
CA SER A 278 -4.22 3.37 3.55
C SER A 278 -5.13 3.90 4.66
N VAL A 279 -5.23 5.23 4.77
CA VAL A 279 -6.18 5.93 5.64
C VAL A 279 -6.69 7.20 4.94
N ILE A 280 -7.99 7.45 5.02
CA ILE A 280 -8.61 8.72 4.61
C ILE A 280 -8.93 9.53 5.86
N LEU A 281 -8.36 10.72 5.98
CA LEU A 281 -8.47 11.56 7.15
C LEU A 281 -9.49 12.67 6.91
N PHE A 282 -10.49 12.74 7.79
CA PHE A 282 -11.51 13.78 7.81
C PHE A 282 -11.40 14.66 9.07
N PRO A 283 -11.73 15.97 9.00
CA PRO A 283 -11.67 16.89 10.13
C PRO A 283 -12.84 16.74 11.13
N ASN A 284 -13.95 16.13 10.72
CA ASN A 284 -15.15 15.95 11.54
C ASN A 284 -15.86 14.64 11.20
N HIS A 285 -16.86 14.24 11.99
CA HIS A 285 -17.64 13.02 11.78
C HIS A 285 -18.74 13.17 10.72
N VAL A 286 -19.01 14.39 10.24
CA VAL A 286 -20.03 14.66 9.21
C VAL A 286 -19.53 14.21 7.84
N LEU A 287 -18.29 14.52 7.49
CA LEU A 287 -17.71 14.20 6.18
C LEU A 287 -17.66 12.70 5.86
N PRO A 288 -17.24 11.79 6.77
CA PRO A 288 -17.35 10.36 6.52
C PRO A 288 -18.76 9.91 6.11
N MET A 289 -19.81 10.50 6.68
CA MET A 289 -21.20 10.19 6.33
C MET A 289 -21.55 10.69 4.93
N MET A 290 -21.05 11.87 4.54
CA MET A 290 -21.23 12.40 3.18
C MET A 290 -20.50 11.55 2.13
N TYR A 291 -19.31 11.06 2.47
CA TYR A 291 -18.47 10.23 1.60
C TYR A 291 -18.77 8.72 1.72
N ALA A 292 -19.88 8.31 2.37
CA ALA A 292 -20.19 6.91 2.65
C ALA A 292 -20.23 6.00 1.40
N ALA A 293 -20.57 6.55 0.23
CA ALA A 293 -20.54 5.80 -1.04
C ALA A 293 -19.14 5.36 -1.49
N PHE A 294 -18.09 5.99 -0.95
CA PHE A 294 -16.68 5.65 -1.16
C PHE A 294 -16.06 4.93 0.05
N ASP A 295 -16.85 4.57 1.06
CA ASP A 295 -16.32 3.94 2.27
C ASP A 295 -15.74 2.54 1.98
N ALA A 296 -14.43 2.42 2.15
CA ALA A 296 -13.68 1.17 2.04
C ALA A 296 -13.29 0.59 3.42
N GLY A 297 -13.81 1.17 4.51
CA GLY A 297 -13.41 0.85 5.88
C GLY A 297 -12.03 1.40 6.24
N ASN A 298 -11.58 2.45 5.56
CA ASN A 298 -10.25 3.09 5.71
C ASN A 298 -10.32 4.54 6.20
N TYR A 299 -11.47 5.06 6.65
CA TYR A 299 -11.55 6.43 7.15
C TYR A 299 -11.05 6.57 8.60
N TYR A 300 -10.62 7.78 8.96
CA TYR A 300 -10.22 8.18 10.31
C TYR A 300 -10.57 9.66 10.52
N VAL A 301 -11.00 10.04 11.73
CA VAL A 301 -11.38 11.42 12.03
C VAL A 301 -10.36 12.04 12.97
N VAL A 302 -9.81 13.19 12.59
CA VAL A 302 -8.96 14.01 13.45
C VAL A 302 -9.64 15.36 13.67
N PRO A 303 -10.19 15.63 14.87
CA PRO A 303 -10.86 16.88 15.14
C PRO A 303 -9.85 18.04 15.19
N GLY A 304 -10.30 19.20 14.71
CA GLY A 304 -9.58 20.46 14.78
C GLY A 304 -9.21 21.05 13.42
N SER A 305 -9.47 22.35 13.25
CA SER A 305 -9.11 23.12 12.06
C SER A 305 -8.89 24.59 12.43
N PRO A 306 -7.84 25.25 11.91
CA PRO A 306 -7.68 26.69 12.07
C PRO A 306 -8.58 27.51 11.13
N ALA A 307 -9.38 26.86 10.26
CA ALA A 307 -10.18 27.54 9.25
C ALA A 307 -11.15 28.57 9.83
N GLU A 308 -11.84 28.25 10.93
CA GLU A 308 -12.84 29.17 11.49
C GLU A 308 -12.22 30.38 12.19
N ALA A 309 -10.95 30.31 12.62
CA ALA A 309 -10.23 31.44 13.18
C ALA A 309 -9.48 32.25 12.12
N TRP A 310 -9.44 31.78 10.87
CA TRP A 310 -8.65 32.37 9.80
C TRP A 310 -9.32 33.60 9.20
N GLY A 311 -8.54 34.66 8.92
CA GLY A 311 -9.00 35.85 8.19
C GLY A 311 -10.02 36.73 8.93
N LEU A 312 -10.38 36.41 10.17
CA LEU A 312 -11.46 37.11 10.90
C LEU A 312 -11.12 38.51 11.42
N ASP A 313 -9.83 38.84 11.53
CA ASP A 313 -9.42 40.18 11.98
C ASP A 313 -9.76 41.26 10.92
N ALA A 314 -9.92 40.89 9.64
CA ALA A 314 -10.38 41.77 8.57
C ALA A 314 -11.92 41.80 8.40
N THR A 315 -12.65 40.76 8.82
CA THR A 315 -14.11 40.66 8.61
C THR A 315 -14.95 41.36 9.68
N ASN A 316 -14.34 41.73 10.82
CA ASN A 316 -15.03 42.46 11.88
C ASN A 316 -15.47 43.87 11.44
N THR A 317 -14.82 44.46 10.44
CA THR A 317 -15.22 45.78 9.88
C THR A 317 -16.47 45.70 8.99
N LEU A 318 -16.84 44.51 8.50
CA LEU A 318 -17.95 44.28 7.56
C LEU A 318 -19.30 43.98 8.23
N SER A 319 -19.39 43.95 9.57
CA SER A 319 -20.64 43.61 10.27
C SER A 319 -21.80 44.55 9.92
N ASN A 320 -21.53 45.85 9.80
CA ASN A 320 -22.53 46.85 9.39
C ASN A 320 -22.96 46.69 7.93
N GLU A 321 -22.04 46.36 7.02
CA GLU A 321 -22.37 46.10 5.61
C GLU A 321 -23.22 44.84 5.45
N ASN A 322 -22.93 43.78 6.22
CA ASN A 322 -23.72 42.55 6.21
C ASN A 322 -25.14 42.77 6.75
N ARG A 323 -25.31 43.59 7.80
CA ARG A 323 -26.64 44.01 8.29
C ARG A 323 -27.43 44.74 7.20
N MET A 324 -26.78 45.67 6.49
CA MET A 324 -27.39 46.39 5.38
C MET A 324 -27.79 45.46 4.23
N ARG A 325 -26.95 44.48 3.86
CA ARG A 325 -27.27 43.45 2.84
C ARG A 325 -28.48 42.59 3.23
N MET A 326 -28.71 42.38 4.53
CA MET A 326 -29.86 41.64 5.06
C MET A 326 -31.09 42.51 5.29
N GLY A 327 -31.01 43.82 5.04
CA GLY A 327 -32.10 44.77 5.28
C GLY A 327 -32.37 45.06 6.76
N TYR A 328 -31.39 44.81 7.64
CA TYR A 328 -31.46 45.13 9.06
C TYR A 328 -30.81 46.48 9.36
N ARG A 329 -31.37 47.21 10.32
CA ARG A 329 -30.81 48.49 10.75
C ARG A 329 -29.65 48.25 11.71
N SER A 330 -28.76 49.22 11.85
CA SER A 330 -27.62 49.13 12.78
C SER A 330 -28.04 49.03 14.24
N ASP A 331 -29.23 49.55 14.57
CA ASP A 331 -29.84 49.53 15.91
C ASP A 331 -30.70 48.29 16.18
N ASP A 332 -30.93 47.40 15.21
CA ASP A 332 -31.66 46.14 15.44
C ASP A 332 -30.80 45.14 16.23
N THR A 333 -31.43 44.42 17.18
CA THR A 333 -30.80 43.31 17.91
C THR A 333 -31.06 42.00 17.18
N VAL A 334 -30.00 41.35 16.71
CA VAL A 334 -30.08 40.11 15.92
C VAL A 334 -29.64 38.90 16.76
N ILE A 335 -30.58 37.99 17.04
CA ILE A 335 -30.30 36.71 17.71
C ILE A 335 -30.33 35.59 16.68
N VAL A 336 -29.25 34.80 16.60
CA VAL A 336 -29.19 33.62 15.72
C VAL A 336 -29.39 32.37 16.58
N VAL A 337 -30.41 31.58 16.26
CA VAL A 337 -30.60 30.23 16.80
C VAL A 337 -30.02 29.24 15.80
N ALA A 338 -28.87 28.67 16.11
CA ALA A 338 -28.17 27.72 15.26
C ALA A 338 -28.48 26.28 15.64
N GLY A 339 -28.82 25.44 14.67
CA GLY A 339 -29.02 24.01 14.86
C GLY A 339 -27.80 23.17 14.50
N SER A 340 -27.90 21.86 14.75
CA SER A 340 -26.96 20.87 14.22
C SER A 340 -26.89 20.92 12.69
N GLN A 341 -25.76 20.50 12.13
CA GLN A 341 -25.65 20.19 10.70
C GLN A 341 -26.50 18.95 10.33
N PHE A 342 -26.80 18.09 11.30
CA PHE A 342 -27.67 16.93 11.11
C PHE A 342 -29.14 17.31 11.29
N LEU A 343 -29.97 16.94 10.30
CA LEU A 343 -31.42 17.02 10.45
C LEU A 343 -31.94 15.73 11.08
N TYR A 344 -32.42 15.82 12.32
CA TYR A 344 -33.08 14.71 13.02
C TYR A 344 -34.49 15.10 13.48
N ARG A 345 -35.32 14.09 13.78
CA ARG A 345 -36.76 14.27 14.04
C ARG A 345 -37.09 15.21 15.21
N GLY A 346 -36.20 15.33 16.19
CA GLY A 346 -36.38 16.18 17.38
C GLY A 346 -36.01 17.66 17.19
N LEU A 347 -35.25 18.01 16.16
CA LEU A 347 -34.64 19.35 16.03
C LEU A 347 -35.66 20.49 15.98
N TRP A 348 -36.81 20.31 15.30
CA TRP A 348 -37.86 21.34 15.26
C TRP A 348 -38.51 21.59 16.63
N LEU A 349 -38.64 20.55 17.47
CA LEU A 349 -39.18 20.69 18.81
C LEU A 349 -38.20 21.45 19.70
N GLU A 350 -36.91 21.16 19.57
CA GLU A 350 -35.85 21.85 20.32
C GLU A 350 -35.75 23.33 19.94
N HIS A 351 -35.81 23.65 18.65
CA HIS A 351 -35.92 25.04 18.19
C HIS A 351 -37.21 25.71 18.71
N ALA A 352 -38.34 25.01 18.77
CA ALA A 352 -39.57 25.55 19.36
C ALA A 352 -39.40 25.87 20.86
N LEU A 353 -38.69 25.02 21.61
CA LEU A 353 -38.37 25.27 23.02
C LEU A 353 -37.45 26.49 23.21
N VAL A 354 -36.45 26.66 22.35
CA VAL A 354 -35.57 27.84 22.37
C VAL A 354 -36.36 29.10 22.01
N LEU A 355 -37.21 29.05 20.98
CA LEU A 355 -38.11 30.17 20.64
C LEU A 355 -39.08 30.48 21.78
N GLN A 356 -39.58 29.48 22.51
CA GLN A 356 -40.41 29.70 23.69
C GLN A 356 -39.63 30.42 24.80
N ALA A 357 -38.36 30.08 25.01
CA ALA A 357 -37.48 30.74 26.00
C ALA A 357 -37.16 32.21 25.63
N LEU A 358 -37.20 32.54 24.34
CA LEU A 358 -36.93 33.90 23.84
C LEU A 358 -38.14 34.84 23.97
N LEU A 359 -39.37 34.30 24.05
CA LEU A 359 -40.61 35.10 24.10
C LEU A 359 -40.63 36.19 25.18
N PRO A 360 -40.21 35.94 26.44
CA PRO A 360 -40.26 36.96 27.49
C PRO A 360 -39.41 38.20 27.18
N ILE A 361 -38.35 38.03 26.40
CA ILE A 361 -37.43 39.12 26.02
C ILE A 361 -38.07 40.03 24.97
N CYS A 362 -39.01 39.52 24.16
CA CYS A 362 -39.72 40.34 23.17
C CYS A 362 -40.46 41.50 23.83
N SER A 363 -40.91 41.35 25.08
CA SER A 363 -41.58 42.42 25.85
C SER A 363 -40.65 43.58 26.24
N THR A 364 -39.33 43.39 26.16
CA THR A 364 -38.33 44.42 26.48
C THR A 364 -38.04 45.36 25.31
N PHE A 365 -38.54 45.07 24.10
CA PHE A 365 -38.35 45.89 22.90
C PHE A 365 -39.63 46.71 22.60
N PRO A 366 -39.53 48.03 22.32
CA PRO A 366 -40.70 48.86 22.00
C PRO A 366 -41.35 48.44 20.67
N LEU A 367 -42.68 48.35 20.62
CA LEU A 367 -43.43 48.06 19.38
C LEU A 367 -43.61 49.29 18.45
N GLU A 368 -43.15 50.49 18.83
CA GLU A 368 -43.38 51.71 18.06
C GLU A 368 -42.35 51.92 16.95
N ASN A 369 -42.84 52.35 15.78
CA ASN A 369 -42.25 52.29 14.44
C ASN A 369 -40.92 53.05 14.19
N ASN A 370 -40.16 53.49 15.21
CA ASN A 370 -38.90 54.23 15.02
C ASN A 370 -37.75 53.87 15.98
N SER A 371 -37.81 52.75 16.70
CA SER A 371 -36.74 52.28 17.60
C SER A 371 -36.34 50.82 17.36
N SER A 372 -35.08 50.48 17.67
CA SER A 372 -34.42 49.16 17.65
C SER A 372 -35.38 47.96 17.79
N SER A 373 -35.46 47.12 16.75
CA SER A 373 -36.34 45.95 16.72
C SER A 373 -35.58 44.63 16.91
N LEU A 374 -36.21 43.65 17.57
CA LEU A 374 -35.65 42.30 17.73
C LEU A 374 -35.83 41.49 16.43
N LYS A 375 -34.76 40.84 15.96
CA LYS A 375 -34.78 39.88 14.84
C LYS A 375 -34.21 38.54 15.30
N ILE A 376 -34.92 37.46 15.02
CA ILE A 376 -34.49 36.09 15.33
C ILE A 376 -34.31 35.32 14.03
N ILE A 377 -33.12 34.76 13.82
CA ILE A 377 -32.80 33.96 12.64
C ILE A 377 -32.54 32.53 13.08
N VAL A 378 -33.35 31.59 12.62
CA VAL A 378 -33.11 30.15 12.82
C VAL A 378 -32.25 29.64 11.68
N LEU A 379 -31.02 29.26 11.98
CA LEU A 379 -30.01 28.79 11.03
C LEU A 379 -29.86 27.27 11.15
N SER A 380 -30.47 26.52 10.23
CA SER A 380 -30.38 25.04 10.20
C SER A 380 -30.83 24.44 8.87
N GLY A 381 -30.21 23.33 8.47
CA GLY A 381 -30.60 22.59 7.26
C GLY A 381 -30.35 23.34 5.95
N ASN A 382 -30.87 22.80 4.85
CA ASN A 382 -30.79 23.40 3.51
C ASN A 382 -31.90 24.46 3.33
N SER A 383 -31.61 25.55 2.59
CA SER A 383 -32.56 26.64 2.28
C SER A 383 -33.79 26.14 1.51
N ASN A 384 -33.64 25.08 0.72
CA ASN A 384 -34.72 24.46 -0.07
C ASN A 384 -35.56 23.43 0.71
N SER A 385 -35.44 23.35 2.03
CA SER A 385 -36.17 22.36 2.84
C SER A 385 -37.54 22.88 3.31
N ASN A 386 -38.51 21.98 3.47
CA ASN A 386 -39.82 22.27 4.11
C ASN A 386 -39.71 22.78 5.56
N TYR A 387 -38.49 22.86 6.10
CA TYR A 387 -38.21 23.32 7.45
C TYR A 387 -38.52 24.82 7.64
N SER A 388 -38.41 25.64 6.60
CA SER A 388 -38.79 27.06 6.67
C SER A 388 -40.25 27.23 7.08
N MET A 389 -41.15 26.45 6.47
CA MET A 389 -42.58 26.46 6.81
C MET A 389 -42.82 25.99 8.25
N ALA A 390 -42.03 25.03 8.73
CA ALA A 390 -42.14 24.56 10.11
C ALA A 390 -41.75 25.66 11.11
N VAL A 391 -40.66 26.38 10.88
CA VAL A 391 -40.21 27.50 11.73
C VAL A 391 -41.24 28.63 11.73
N GLU A 392 -41.80 28.98 10.56
CA GLU A 392 -42.85 30.00 10.45
C GLU A 392 -44.13 29.59 11.18
N ALA A 393 -44.56 28.33 11.06
CA ALA A 393 -45.71 27.80 11.76
C ALA A 393 -45.51 27.79 13.29
N ILE A 394 -44.30 27.44 13.76
CA ILE A 394 -43.94 27.50 15.18
C ILE A 394 -44.00 28.94 15.68
N ALA A 395 -43.41 29.89 14.94
CA ALA A 395 -43.41 31.31 15.31
C ALA A 395 -44.84 31.87 15.40
N ALA A 396 -45.70 31.56 14.42
CA ALA A 396 -47.10 31.96 14.43
C ALA A 396 -47.86 31.36 15.62
N LYS A 397 -47.65 30.08 15.93
CA LYS A 397 -48.29 29.39 17.06
C LYS A 397 -47.83 29.92 18.43
N LEU A 398 -46.59 30.41 18.51
CA LEU A 398 -46.03 31.04 19.70
C LEU A 398 -46.38 32.54 19.82
N ASN A 399 -47.23 33.08 18.93
CA ASN A 399 -47.66 34.48 18.87
C ASN A 399 -46.53 35.49 18.64
N TYR A 400 -45.49 35.12 17.88
CA TYR A 400 -44.48 36.08 17.43
C TYR A 400 -45.07 37.05 16.39
N PRO A 401 -44.75 38.36 16.43
CA PRO A 401 -45.12 39.29 15.38
C PRO A 401 -44.54 38.88 14.02
N SER A 402 -45.32 39.10 12.95
CA SER A 402 -44.92 38.73 11.59
C SER A 402 -43.59 39.37 11.20
N GLY A 403 -42.65 38.56 10.71
CA GLY A 403 -41.33 39.01 10.25
C GLY A 403 -40.25 39.15 11.34
N VAL A 404 -40.54 38.80 12.60
CA VAL A 404 -39.53 38.77 13.69
C VAL A 404 -38.65 37.52 13.60
N VAL A 405 -39.27 36.35 13.40
CA VAL A 405 -38.56 35.06 13.26
C VAL A 405 -38.46 34.71 11.78
N LYS A 406 -37.26 34.40 11.30
CA LYS A 406 -37.02 33.90 9.94
C LYS A 406 -36.14 32.67 9.96
N HIS A 407 -36.38 31.73 9.05
CA HIS A 407 -35.48 30.61 8.79
C HIS A 407 -34.49 30.99 7.69
N LYS A 408 -33.24 30.52 7.81
CA LYS A 408 -32.26 30.56 6.73
C LYS A 408 -31.49 29.23 6.68
N GLY A 409 -31.27 28.73 5.47
CA GLY A 409 -30.44 27.55 5.25
C GLY A 409 -28.96 27.81 5.51
N VAL A 410 -28.21 26.75 5.84
CA VAL A 410 -26.76 26.79 6.06
C VAL A 410 -25.99 26.94 4.74
N ASP A 411 -26.57 26.47 3.63
CA ASP A 411 -25.95 26.45 2.28
C ASP A 411 -25.77 27.85 1.66
N GLU A 412 -26.47 28.86 2.18
CA GLU A 412 -26.31 30.26 1.77
C GLU A 412 -25.85 31.09 2.97
N ASP A 413 -24.54 31.36 3.03
CA ASP A 413 -24.06 32.53 3.76
C ASP A 413 -24.12 32.42 5.30
N ALA A 414 -23.98 31.23 5.88
CA ALA A 414 -23.94 31.04 7.35
C ALA A 414 -22.92 31.96 8.05
N SER A 415 -21.76 32.20 7.44
CA SER A 415 -20.73 33.12 7.94
C SER A 415 -21.23 34.56 8.05
N THR A 416 -21.96 35.04 7.04
CA THR A 416 -22.44 36.42 7.00
C THR A 416 -23.55 36.64 8.03
N VAL A 417 -24.39 35.61 8.22
CA VAL A 417 -25.47 35.59 9.24
C VAL A 417 -24.89 35.63 10.65
N ILE A 418 -23.91 34.78 10.95
CA ILE A 418 -23.27 34.75 12.27
C ILE A 418 -22.52 36.06 12.53
N ASN A 419 -21.88 36.65 11.51
CA ASN A 419 -21.19 37.93 11.67
C ASN A 419 -22.14 39.12 11.91
N ALA A 420 -23.38 39.05 11.39
CA ALA A 420 -24.41 40.06 11.63
C ALA A 420 -25.06 39.95 13.03
N ALA A 421 -24.97 38.77 13.66
CA ALA A 421 -25.58 38.47 14.96
C ALA A 421 -24.96 39.27 16.12
N ASP A 422 -25.79 39.61 17.11
CA ASP A 422 -25.38 40.11 18.43
C ASP A 422 -25.21 38.97 19.43
N LEU A 423 -26.00 37.89 19.29
CA LEU A 423 -26.00 36.72 20.17
C LEU A 423 -26.28 35.45 19.36
N VAL A 424 -25.54 34.38 19.64
CA VAL A 424 -25.75 33.06 19.01
C VAL A 424 -26.19 32.06 20.07
N ILE A 425 -27.31 31.38 19.84
CA ILE A 425 -27.83 30.31 20.69
C ILE A 425 -27.75 29.01 19.93
N TYR A 426 -27.07 28.00 20.48
CA TYR A 426 -27.10 26.65 19.93
C TYR A 426 -28.39 25.95 20.38
N GLY A 427 -29.26 25.63 19.42
CA GLY A 427 -30.60 25.11 19.65
C GLY A 427 -30.78 23.62 19.44
N SER A 428 -29.68 22.86 19.38
CA SER A 428 -29.68 21.41 19.19
C SER A 428 -29.26 20.71 20.48
N PHE A 429 -30.12 19.82 21.00
CA PHE A 429 -29.94 19.15 22.30
C PHE A 429 -29.43 17.71 22.17
N ASN A 430 -29.26 17.21 20.94
CA ASN A 430 -28.66 15.91 20.68
C ASN A 430 -27.14 15.94 20.91
N GLU A 431 -26.59 14.89 21.53
CA GLU A 431 -25.16 14.77 21.79
C GLU A 431 -24.43 14.35 20.51
N GLU A 432 -23.48 15.17 20.07
CA GLU A 432 -22.70 14.93 18.84
C GLU A 432 -21.25 14.56 19.16
N GLN A 433 -20.64 13.73 18.31
CA GLN A 433 -19.23 13.37 18.45
C GLN A 433 -18.27 14.49 18.04
N SER A 434 -18.73 15.40 17.17
CA SER A 434 -17.95 16.55 16.70
C SER A 434 -18.38 17.80 17.45
N PHE A 435 -17.42 18.69 17.72
CA PHE A 435 -17.77 20.01 18.24
C PHE A 435 -18.46 20.85 17.15
N PRO A 436 -19.60 21.50 17.43
CA PRO A 436 -20.35 22.22 16.41
C PRO A 436 -19.54 23.35 15.76
N GLU A 437 -19.39 23.32 14.44
CA GLU A 437 -18.64 24.32 13.68
C GLU A 437 -19.25 25.72 13.83
N VAL A 438 -20.58 25.83 13.96
CA VAL A 438 -21.27 27.11 14.17
C VAL A 438 -20.86 27.78 15.49
N ILE A 439 -20.67 26.99 16.56
CA ILE A 439 -20.18 27.52 17.85
C ILE A 439 -18.74 28.01 17.69
N MET A 440 -17.87 27.19 17.07
CA MET A 440 -16.47 27.56 16.85
C MET A 440 -16.35 28.86 16.05
N LYS A 441 -17.18 29.03 15.02
CA LYS A 441 -17.24 30.22 14.17
C LYS A 441 -17.75 31.45 14.91
N ALA A 442 -18.83 31.31 15.66
CA ALA A 442 -19.37 32.39 16.50
C ALA A 442 -18.33 32.88 17.53
N MET A 443 -17.69 31.95 18.23
CA MET A 443 -16.63 32.28 19.19
C MET A 443 -15.45 32.98 18.50
N SER A 444 -15.01 32.49 17.34
CA SER A 444 -13.89 33.08 16.58
C SER A 444 -14.16 34.52 16.11
N MET A 445 -15.43 34.84 15.84
CA MET A 445 -15.91 36.20 15.52
C MET A 445 -16.18 37.07 16.77
N ALA A 446 -15.83 36.61 17.97
CA ALA A 446 -16.17 37.25 19.24
C ALA A 446 -17.68 37.49 19.43
N LYS A 447 -18.52 36.59 18.89
CA LYS A 447 -19.95 36.58 19.15
C LYS A 447 -20.22 35.81 20.44
N PRO A 448 -21.03 36.35 21.37
CA PRO A 448 -21.44 35.61 22.55
C PRO A 448 -22.23 34.37 22.16
N VAL A 449 -21.91 33.23 22.79
CA VAL A 449 -22.55 31.95 22.55
C VAL A 449 -23.26 31.47 23.81
N ILE A 450 -24.52 31.04 23.66
CA ILE A 450 -25.27 30.28 24.65
C ILE A 450 -25.51 28.88 24.09
N ALA A 451 -25.13 27.83 24.81
CA ALA A 451 -25.26 26.46 24.34
C ALA A 451 -25.81 25.52 25.43
N PRO A 452 -26.48 24.43 25.05
CA PRO A 452 -26.87 23.40 26.00
C PRO A 452 -25.63 22.74 26.60
N ASP A 453 -25.78 22.22 27.81
CA ASP A 453 -24.71 21.68 28.64
C ASP A 453 -24.28 20.24 28.24
N LEU A 454 -24.14 20.02 26.93
CA LEU A 454 -23.73 18.76 26.30
C LEU A 454 -22.27 18.41 26.60
N ALA A 455 -21.94 17.12 26.64
CA ALA A 455 -20.61 16.64 27.01
C ALA A 455 -19.52 17.13 26.04
N MET A 456 -19.79 17.11 24.73
CA MET A 456 -18.86 17.57 23.71
C MET A 456 -18.66 19.09 23.73
N ILE A 457 -19.70 19.85 24.10
CA ILE A 457 -19.61 21.31 24.24
C ILE A 457 -18.84 21.67 25.52
N LYS A 458 -19.17 21.04 26.65
CA LYS A 458 -18.47 21.20 27.94
C LYS A 458 -16.98 20.87 27.87
N LYS A 459 -16.55 20.07 26.89
CA LYS A 459 -15.12 19.78 26.69
C LYS A 459 -14.30 21.05 26.34
N TYR A 460 -14.92 22.03 25.67
CA TYR A 460 -14.22 23.21 25.18
C TYR A 460 -14.85 24.55 25.62
N VAL A 461 -16.08 24.54 26.10
CA VAL A 461 -16.81 25.71 26.59
C VAL A 461 -17.01 25.60 28.10
N ASP A 462 -16.45 26.56 28.82
CA ASP A 462 -16.57 26.73 30.26
C ASP A 462 -17.64 27.80 30.54
N ASP A 463 -18.67 27.43 31.33
CA ASP A 463 -19.79 28.32 31.64
C ASP A 463 -19.32 29.65 32.26
N ARG A 464 -19.80 30.76 31.70
CA ARG A 464 -19.51 32.15 32.08
C ARG A 464 -18.04 32.56 31.93
N VAL A 465 -17.19 31.73 31.30
CA VAL A 465 -15.78 32.06 31.04
C VAL A 465 -15.56 32.39 29.57
N ASN A 466 -15.94 31.48 28.68
CA ASN A 466 -15.76 31.62 27.23
C ASN A 466 -17.06 31.38 26.42
N GLY A 467 -18.14 31.03 27.12
CA GLY A 467 -19.52 30.92 26.62
C GLY A 467 -20.48 30.74 27.79
N PHE A 468 -21.78 30.64 27.53
CA PHE A 468 -22.80 30.38 28.54
C PHE A 468 -23.43 29.01 28.30
N LEU A 469 -23.59 28.22 29.36
CA LEU A 469 -24.20 26.89 29.27
C LEU A 469 -25.53 26.85 30.02
N PHE A 470 -26.51 26.12 29.47
CA PHE A 470 -27.79 25.86 30.14
C PHE A 470 -28.13 24.37 30.16
N PRO A 471 -28.76 23.84 31.22
CA PRO A 471 -29.19 22.46 31.25
C PRO A 471 -30.26 22.17 30.19
N LYS A 472 -30.04 21.18 29.33
CA LYS A 472 -31.00 20.84 28.25
C LYS A 472 -32.42 20.52 28.76
N ASP A 473 -32.54 19.99 29.97
CA ASP A 473 -33.82 19.63 30.60
C ASP A 473 -34.54 20.84 31.24
N LYS A 474 -33.89 22.01 31.35
CA LYS A 474 -34.38 23.18 32.07
C LYS A 474 -34.33 24.44 31.21
N ILE A 475 -35.24 24.53 30.26
CA ILE A 475 -35.40 25.69 29.37
C ILE A 475 -35.64 27.02 30.12
N LYS A 476 -36.21 26.98 31.33
CA LYS A 476 -36.36 28.17 32.18
C LYS A 476 -35.02 28.82 32.54
N ASP A 477 -33.96 28.02 32.65
CA ASP A 477 -32.62 28.52 32.96
C ASP A 477 -32.06 29.32 31.77
N LEU A 478 -32.35 28.91 30.53
CA LEU A 478 -32.04 29.69 29.31
C LEU A 478 -32.74 31.06 29.34
N THR A 479 -34.02 31.11 29.72
CA THR A 479 -34.75 32.38 29.89
C THR A 479 -34.09 33.26 30.95
N GLY A 480 -33.69 32.68 32.09
CA GLY A 480 -33.01 33.40 33.17
C GLY A 480 -31.66 33.97 32.74
N ILE A 481 -30.86 33.19 32.00
CA ILE A 481 -29.59 33.65 31.42
C ILE A 481 -29.87 34.82 30.47
N LEU A 482 -30.81 34.69 29.55
CA LEU A 482 -31.10 35.74 28.58
C LEU A 482 -31.57 37.05 29.23
N LEU A 483 -32.43 36.98 30.25
CA LEU A 483 -32.87 38.17 31.01
C LEU A 483 -31.71 38.81 31.79
N GLN A 484 -30.75 38.01 32.27
CA GLN A 484 -29.54 38.53 32.89
C GLN A 484 -28.62 39.21 31.87
N LEU A 485 -28.51 38.66 30.65
CA LEU A 485 -27.62 39.17 29.61
C LEU A 485 -28.18 40.42 28.91
N MET A 486 -29.51 40.54 28.81
CA MET A 486 -30.23 41.63 28.12
C MET A 486 -31.40 42.19 28.96
N PRO A 487 -31.16 42.82 30.13
CA PRO A 487 -32.23 43.34 30.98
C PRO A 487 -32.97 44.55 30.37
N THR A 488 -32.32 45.31 29.48
CA THR A 488 -32.87 46.51 28.83
C THR A 488 -32.92 46.39 27.29
N GLY A 489 -32.83 45.17 26.76
CA GLY A 489 -32.75 44.91 25.31
C GLY A 489 -31.36 45.13 24.68
N ILE A 490 -30.39 45.59 25.46
CA ILE A 490 -28.97 45.76 25.07
C ILE A 490 -28.11 44.75 25.84
N LEU A 491 -27.10 44.17 25.16
CA LEU A 491 -26.16 43.23 25.77
C LEU A 491 -25.32 43.89 26.86
N SER A 492 -25.19 43.23 28.01
CA SER A 492 -24.34 43.72 29.10
C SER A 492 -22.83 43.68 28.75
N PRO A 493 -22.00 44.58 29.32
CA PRO A 493 -20.55 44.59 29.08
C PRO A 493 -19.86 43.26 29.43
N LEU A 494 -20.37 42.55 30.44
CA LEU A 494 -19.88 41.24 30.86
C LEU A 494 -19.96 40.21 29.70
N VAL A 495 -21.01 40.31 28.88
CA VAL A 495 -21.19 39.39 27.74
C VAL A 495 -20.07 39.56 26.71
N HIS A 496 -19.68 40.81 26.44
CA HIS A 496 -18.58 41.10 25.52
C HIS A 496 -17.22 40.63 26.07
N GLU A 497 -17.01 40.70 27.38
CA GLU A 497 -15.80 40.14 28.01
C GLU A 497 -15.73 38.61 27.81
N VAL A 498 -16.83 37.90 28.08
CA VAL A 498 -16.92 36.44 27.87
C VAL A 498 -16.71 36.09 26.40
N ALA A 499 -17.31 36.85 25.47
CA ALA A 499 -17.13 36.63 24.04
C ALA A 499 -15.69 36.89 23.56
N SER A 500 -14.99 37.88 24.15
CA SER A 500 -13.59 38.15 23.86
C SER A 500 -12.66 37.02 24.32
N LYS A 501 -12.93 36.44 25.50
CA LYS A 501 -12.27 35.22 25.99
C LYS A 501 -12.57 34.02 25.08
N GLY A 502 -13.83 33.89 24.64
CA GLY A 502 -14.28 32.94 23.62
C GLY A 502 -13.45 32.99 22.34
N LYS A 503 -13.20 34.19 21.80
CA LYS A 503 -12.34 34.37 20.61
C LYS A 503 -10.92 33.85 20.82
N ILE A 504 -10.32 34.11 21.98
CA ILE A 504 -8.97 33.63 22.32
C ILE A 504 -8.94 32.10 22.40
N THR A 505 -9.96 31.49 23.04
CA THR A 505 -10.06 30.03 23.13
C THR A 505 -10.26 29.39 21.75
N ALA A 506 -11.20 29.91 20.96
CA ALA A 506 -11.52 29.36 19.64
C ALA A 506 -10.33 29.44 18.66
N LYS A 507 -9.50 30.48 18.78
CA LYS A 507 -8.29 30.65 17.96
C LYS A 507 -7.34 29.45 18.03
N ASN A 508 -7.26 28.75 19.16
CA ASN A 508 -6.33 27.62 19.34
C ASN A 508 -7.05 26.33 19.79
N LEU A 509 -8.33 26.18 19.40
CA LEU A 509 -9.11 25.02 19.75
C LEU A 509 -8.50 23.74 19.15
N MET A 510 -8.46 22.65 19.93
CA MET A 510 -8.08 21.29 19.50
C MET A 510 -6.66 21.09 18.97
N VAL A 511 -5.75 22.07 19.12
CA VAL A 511 -4.35 21.97 18.66
C VAL A 511 -3.67 20.71 19.19
N SER A 512 -3.79 20.45 20.49
CA SER A 512 -3.19 19.30 21.15
C SER A 512 -3.76 17.98 20.60
N GLU A 513 -5.10 17.86 20.52
CA GLU A 513 -5.77 16.68 19.99
C GLU A 513 -5.40 16.41 18.53
N THR A 514 -5.32 17.45 17.70
CA THR A 514 -4.90 17.31 16.29
C THR A 514 -3.48 16.74 16.23
N ILE A 515 -2.50 17.37 16.90
CA ILE A 515 -1.10 16.92 16.86
C ILE A 515 -0.96 15.49 17.38
N GLN A 516 -1.58 15.19 18.51
CA GLN A 516 -1.53 13.86 19.12
C GLN A 516 -2.18 12.80 18.22
N SER A 517 -3.30 13.12 17.57
CA SER A 517 -3.99 12.19 16.69
C SER A 517 -3.20 11.90 15.42
N TYR A 518 -2.58 12.91 14.79
CA TYR A 518 -1.67 12.69 13.65
C TYR A 518 -0.47 11.84 14.05
N ALA A 519 0.15 12.14 15.19
CA ALA A 519 1.30 11.38 15.69
C ALA A 519 0.94 9.91 16.00
N LEU A 520 -0.21 9.68 16.65
CA LEU A 520 -0.72 8.34 16.94
C LEU A 520 -1.07 7.57 15.66
N LEU A 521 -1.69 8.25 14.69
CA LEU A 521 -2.04 7.66 13.40
C LEU A 521 -0.78 7.19 12.66
N LEU A 522 0.26 8.03 12.60
CA LEU A 522 1.53 7.66 11.97
C LEU A 522 2.21 6.49 12.69
N GLN A 523 2.19 6.43 14.02
CA GLN A 523 2.74 5.28 14.76
C GLN A 523 2.03 3.96 14.43
N ASN A 524 0.72 4.00 14.16
CA ASN A 524 -0.06 2.81 13.83
C ASN A 524 0.03 2.41 12.34
N VAL A 525 0.17 3.39 11.44
CA VAL A 525 0.16 3.15 9.99
C VAL A 525 1.56 2.82 9.44
N LEU A 526 2.61 3.44 9.98
CA LEU A 526 3.97 3.30 9.45
C LEU A 526 4.68 2.05 9.97
N LYS A 527 5.07 1.17 9.06
CA LYS A 527 5.87 -0.04 9.38
C LYS A 527 7.35 0.24 9.16
N LEU A 528 8.00 0.86 10.14
CA LEU A 528 9.37 1.35 10.02
C LEU A 528 10.43 0.22 10.03
N PRO A 529 11.23 0.05 8.95
CA PRO A 529 12.29 -0.97 8.85
C PRO A 529 13.30 -0.94 10.01
N SER A 530 14.16 -1.97 10.09
CA SER A 530 15.11 -2.11 11.19
C SER A 530 16.19 -1.03 11.21
N GLU A 531 16.58 -0.53 10.04
CA GLU A 531 17.55 0.55 9.84
C GLU A 531 17.01 1.95 10.14
N VAL A 532 15.71 2.06 10.47
CA VAL A 532 15.04 3.32 10.76
C VAL A 532 14.86 3.51 12.26
N MET A 533 15.27 4.68 12.75
CA MET A 533 15.11 5.09 14.14
C MET A 533 13.62 5.13 14.53
N ARG A 534 13.30 4.68 15.74
CA ARG A 534 11.94 4.85 16.28
C ARG A 534 11.70 6.32 16.63
N PRO A 535 10.60 6.92 16.18
CA PRO A 535 10.15 8.22 16.67
C PRO A 535 9.97 8.21 18.19
N ARG A 536 10.13 9.38 18.81
CA ARG A 536 9.81 9.59 20.23
C ARG A 536 8.32 9.32 20.50
N ALA A 537 7.98 9.04 21.76
CA ALA A 537 6.59 8.80 22.14
C ALA A 537 5.74 10.08 22.00
N VAL A 538 4.43 9.94 21.73
CA VAL A 538 3.50 11.08 21.60
C VAL A 538 3.43 11.91 22.90
N THR A 539 3.63 11.27 24.04
CA THR A 539 3.70 11.89 25.37
C THR A 539 4.89 12.83 25.52
N GLU A 540 5.99 12.59 24.79
CA GLU A 540 7.24 13.36 24.87
C GLU A 540 7.22 14.63 24.00
N ILE A 541 6.18 14.85 23.18
CA ILE A 541 6.04 16.08 22.39
C ILE A 541 5.97 17.29 23.35
N PRO A 542 6.84 18.30 23.17
CA PRO A 542 6.90 19.47 24.05
C PRO A 542 5.53 20.16 24.22
N PRO A 543 5.11 20.50 25.46
CA PRO A 543 3.81 21.12 25.71
C PRO A 543 3.60 22.42 24.94
N ILE A 544 4.65 23.21 24.73
CA ILE A 544 4.59 24.49 24.02
C ILE A 544 4.09 24.35 22.58
N LEU A 545 4.29 23.19 21.95
CA LEU A 545 3.83 22.91 20.59
C LEU A 545 2.36 22.50 20.52
N LYS A 546 1.77 22.13 21.66
CA LYS A 546 0.39 21.66 21.78
C LYS A 546 -0.61 22.77 22.13
N VAL A 547 -0.12 23.99 22.40
CA VAL A 547 -0.93 25.10 22.90
C VAL A 547 -1.52 25.96 21.79
N GLU A 548 -0.72 26.31 20.77
CA GLU A 548 -1.14 27.24 19.70
C GLU A 548 -0.77 26.73 18.32
N TRP A 549 -1.59 27.09 17.32
CA TRP A 549 -1.17 26.96 15.92
C TRP A 549 0.02 27.89 15.65
N ARG A 550 0.82 27.59 14.62
CA ARG A 550 1.98 28.41 14.22
C ARG A 550 1.60 29.74 13.53
N TRP A 551 0.65 30.48 14.11
CA TRP A 551 0.14 31.76 13.61
C TRP A 551 1.25 32.77 13.31
N ARG A 552 2.32 32.81 14.12
CA ARG A 552 3.45 33.74 13.96
C ARG A 552 4.14 33.63 12.59
N LEU A 553 4.20 32.44 12.01
CA LEU A 553 4.82 32.22 10.69
C LEU A 553 3.95 32.75 9.55
N PHE A 554 2.64 32.89 9.78
CA PHE A 554 1.66 33.32 8.79
C PHE A 554 1.20 34.77 8.95
N GLN A 555 1.67 35.47 10.00
CA GLN A 555 1.39 36.89 10.27
C GLN A 555 1.54 37.82 9.06
N PRO A 556 2.58 37.70 8.22
CA PRO A 556 2.76 38.58 7.06
C PRO A 556 1.66 38.47 6.01
N PHE A 557 0.87 37.39 6.03
CA PHE A 557 -0.08 37.05 4.96
C PHE A 557 -1.55 37.25 5.35
N PHE A 558 -1.87 37.70 6.56
CA PHE A 558 -3.27 37.87 6.98
C PHE A 558 -4.06 38.92 6.18
N ASN A 559 -3.37 39.75 5.37
CA ASN A 559 -3.99 40.76 4.51
C ASN A 559 -4.22 40.28 3.06
N SER A 560 -3.82 39.05 2.68
CA SER A 560 -4.04 38.55 1.32
C SER A 560 -5.48 38.09 1.12
N THR A 561 -6.04 38.32 -0.07
CA THR A 561 -7.34 37.78 -0.48
C THR A 561 -7.31 36.26 -0.46
N TYR A 562 -8.08 35.69 0.47
CA TYR A 562 -8.31 34.25 0.59
C TYR A 562 -9.33 33.83 -0.47
N GLU A 563 -8.94 32.91 -1.34
CA GLU A 563 -9.88 32.24 -2.23
C GLU A 563 -10.54 31.08 -1.49
N ASP A 564 -11.87 30.99 -1.55
CA ASP A 564 -12.57 29.91 -0.88
C ASP A 564 -12.23 28.56 -1.53
N ARG A 565 -11.73 27.64 -0.71
CA ARG A 565 -11.31 26.32 -1.16
C ARG A 565 -12.43 25.54 -1.81
N ALA A 566 -13.67 25.66 -1.33
CA ALA A 566 -14.79 24.96 -1.95
C ALA A 566 -14.99 25.38 -3.42
N LEU A 567 -14.74 26.66 -3.74
CA LEU A 567 -14.75 27.14 -5.12
C LEU A 567 -13.59 26.55 -5.93
N LYS A 568 -12.39 26.46 -5.35
CA LYS A 568 -11.22 25.86 -6.00
C LYS A 568 -11.44 24.37 -6.30
N SER A 569 -11.93 23.61 -5.32
CA SER A 569 -12.26 22.19 -5.50
C SER A 569 -13.35 21.99 -6.54
N SER A 570 -14.37 22.87 -6.58
CA SER A 570 -15.37 22.83 -7.66
C SER A 570 -14.74 23.06 -9.04
N ARG A 571 -13.90 24.09 -9.21
CA ARG A 571 -13.23 24.36 -10.50
C ARG A 571 -12.34 23.21 -10.93
N PHE A 572 -11.63 22.60 -9.99
CA PHE A 572 -10.84 21.40 -10.26
C PHE A 572 -11.72 20.25 -10.75
N LEU A 573 -12.86 19.99 -10.10
CA LEU A 573 -13.80 18.96 -10.54
C LEU A 573 -14.39 19.27 -11.91
N ASP A 574 -14.76 20.53 -12.18
CA ASP A 574 -15.25 20.96 -13.49
C ASP A 574 -14.19 20.69 -14.59
N SER A 575 -12.94 21.10 -14.36
CA SER A 575 -11.83 20.84 -15.31
C SER A 575 -11.54 19.35 -15.49
N TYR A 576 -11.67 18.56 -14.42
CA TYR A 576 -11.44 17.12 -14.44
C TYR A 576 -12.56 16.38 -15.19
N GLU A 577 -13.81 16.79 -15.01
CA GLU A 577 -14.98 16.27 -15.73
C GLU A 577 -14.90 16.61 -17.22
N GLU A 578 -14.49 17.82 -17.59
CA GLU A 578 -14.27 18.24 -18.98
C GLU A 578 -13.21 17.36 -19.66
N LEU A 579 -12.03 17.19 -19.03
CA LEU A 579 -10.96 16.33 -19.57
C LEU A 579 -11.41 14.87 -19.72
N TRP A 580 -12.21 14.37 -18.76
CA TRP A 580 -12.77 13.03 -18.82
C TRP A 580 -13.76 12.86 -19.99
N ASN A 581 -14.59 13.88 -20.25
CA ASN A 581 -15.53 13.86 -21.36
C ASN A 581 -14.82 14.00 -22.72
N HIS A 582 -13.79 14.84 -22.83
CA HIS A 582 -12.99 15.01 -24.04
C HIS A 582 -12.26 13.73 -24.45
N THR A 583 -11.60 13.07 -23.51
CA THR A 583 -10.91 11.79 -23.75
C THR A 583 -11.86 10.66 -24.17
N HIS A 584 -13.14 10.72 -23.81
CA HIS A 584 -14.16 9.79 -24.30
C HIS A 584 -14.79 10.19 -25.64
N MET A 585 -14.80 11.47 -26.03
CA MET A 585 -15.30 11.93 -27.33
C MET A 585 -14.26 11.79 -28.46
N GLU A 586 -12.97 11.98 -28.20
CA GLU A 586 -11.89 11.87 -29.21
C GLU A 586 -11.67 10.43 -29.72
N VAL A 587 -12.09 9.41 -28.96
CA VAL A 587 -12.11 8.00 -29.42
C VAL A 587 -13.06 7.81 -30.63
N SER A 588 -13.89 8.80 -30.97
CA SER A 588 -14.81 8.75 -32.11
C SER A 588 -14.46 9.66 -33.31
N GLY A 589 -13.36 10.41 -33.30
CA GLY A 589 -13.06 11.28 -34.44
C GLY A 589 -11.67 11.93 -34.50
N SER A 590 -10.92 11.52 -35.53
CA SER A 590 -9.86 12.24 -36.25
C SER A 590 -8.39 11.96 -35.90
N THR A 591 -7.65 11.78 -36.99
CA THR A 591 -6.21 11.51 -37.12
C THR A 591 -5.48 12.83 -37.40
N GLY A 592 -4.39 13.13 -36.68
CA GLY A 592 -3.28 13.92 -37.23
C GLY A 592 -2.65 15.01 -36.34
N GLY A 593 -1.46 14.69 -35.79
CA GLY A 593 -0.27 15.56 -35.85
C GLY A 593 0.05 16.47 -34.65
N PRO A 594 1.35 16.76 -34.40
CA PRO A 594 1.98 16.44 -33.13
C PRO A 594 2.56 17.67 -32.40
N ASP A 595 2.36 17.78 -31.09
CA ASP A 595 3.38 18.16 -30.10
C ASP A 595 2.78 18.16 -28.68
N ASP A 596 3.59 17.76 -27.69
CA ASP A 596 3.35 17.82 -26.22
C ASP A 596 2.44 16.77 -25.53
N SER A 597 2.37 15.53 -26.03
CA SER A 597 1.48 14.49 -25.45
C SER A 597 2.21 13.20 -24.98
N PHE A 598 3.51 13.26 -24.63
CA PHE A 598 4.30 12.03 -24.48
C PHE A 598 4.03 11.18 -23.21
N ILE A 599 3.19 11.59 -22.25
CA ILE A 599 2.87 10.74 -21.09
C ILE A 599 1.39 10.36 -21.04
N TYR A 600 0.46 11.29 -21.31
CA TYR A 600 -0.96 10.95 -21.19
C TYR A 600 -1.46 10.11 -22.38
N GLU A 601 -1.01 10.36 -23.62
CA GLU A 601 -1.28 9.44 -24.74
C GLU A 601 -0.63 8.08 -24.52
N ILE A 602 0.58 7.97 -23.98
CA ILE A 602 1.18 6.64 -23.72
C ILE A 602 0.30 5.82 -22.77
N TRP A 603 -0.23 6.42 -21.70
CA TRP A 603 -1.07 5.70 -20.73
C TRP A 603 -2.51 5.49 -21.22
N VAL A 604 -3.07 6.42 -21.99
CA VAL A 604 -4.41 6.32 -22.58
C VAL A 604 -4.41 5.36 -23.77
N ASP A 605 -3.43 5.45 -24.68
CA ASP A 605 -3.18 4.50 -25.78
C ASP A 605 -2.87 3.12 -25.23
N GLN A 606 -2.06 3.00 -24.16
CA GLN A 606 -1.83 1.72 -23.51
C GLN A 606 -3.11 1.14 -22.89
N LYS A 607 -4.02 1.98 -22.38
CA LYS A 607 -5.30 1.55 -21.81
C LYS A 607 -6.34 1.21 -22.89
N THR A 608 -6.41 1.95 -24.00
CA THR A 608 -7.27 1.63 -25.15
C THR A 608 -6.74 0.41 -25.92
N GLU A 609 -5.42 0.27 -26.08
CA GLU A 609 -4.73 -0.94 -26.54
C GLU A 609 -4.97 -2.11 -25.60
N GLN A 610 -4.93 -1.92 -24.27
CA GLN A 610 -5.28 -2.95 -23.30
C GLN A 610 -6.75 -3.38 -23.42
N ILE A 611 -7.68 -2.45 -23.67
CA ILE A 611 -9.10 -2.78 -23.87
C ILE A 611 -9.28 -3.53 -25.20
N LEU A 612 -8.64 -3.08 -26.28
CA LEU A 612 -8.60 -3.76 -27.57
C LEU A 612 -7.95 -5.15 -27.48
N HIS A 613 -6.87 -5.29 -26.73
CA HIS A 613 -6.12 -6.54 -26.56
C HIS A 613 -6.81 -7.49 -25.56
N SER A 614 -7.46 -6.98 -24.51
CA SER A 614 -8.32 -7.78 -23.63
C SER A 614 -9.53 -8.33 -24.38
N ARG A 615 -10.04 -7.56 -25.35
CA ARG A 615 -11.08 -7.99 -26.28
C ARG A 615 -10.54 -9.01 -27.26
N LYS A 616 -9.39 -8.75 -27.90
CA LYS A 616 -8.71 -9.68 -28.82
C LYS A 616 -8.30 -10.99 -28.14
N ARG A 617 -7.85 -10.95 -26.89
CA ARG A 617 -7.49 -12.13 -26.09
C ARG A 617 -8.72 -12.92 -25.66
N ARG A 618 -9.84 -12.25 -25.34
CA ARG A 618 -11.14 -12.92 -25.18
C ARG A 618 -11.60 -13.56 -26.47
N GLU A 619 -11.44 -12.87 -27.61
CA GLU A 619 -11.76 -13.41 -28.93
C GLU A 619 -10.86 -14.59 -29.31
N GLU A 620 -9.55 -14.56 -28.98
CA GLU A 620 -8.61 -15.67 -29.19
C GLU A 620 -8.83 -16.84 -28.24
N GLU A 621 -9.23 -16.59 -26.99
CA GLU A 621 -9.66 -17.62 -26.03
C GLU A 621 -11.00 -18.25 -26.45
N GLU A 622 -11.95 -17.45 -26.93
CA GLU A 622 -13.20 -17.92 -27.55
C GLU A 622 -12.97 -18.66 -28.87
N LEU A 623 -11.97 -18.27 -29.68
CA LEU A 623 -11.55 -18.97 -30.89
C LEU A 623 -10.85 -20.30 -30.58
N LYS A 624 -10.09 -20.37 -29.47
CA LYS A 624 -9.52 -21.61 -28.93
C LYS A 624 -10.59 -22.56 -28.42
N ASP A 625 -11.60 -22.06 -27.71
CA ASP A 625 -12.75 -22.87 -27.28
C ASP A 625 -13.62 -23.33 -28.47
N ARG A 626 -13.67 -22.54 -29.56
CA ARG A 626 -14.31 -22.93 -30.83
C ARG A 626 -13.51 -23.96 -31.64
N THR A 627 -12.26 -24.25 -31.30
CA THR A 627 -11.44 -25.29 -31.97
C THR A 627 -11.59 -26.68 -31.37
N ASP A 628 -12.39 -26.84 -30.31
CA ASP A 628 -12.73 -28.14 -29.74
C ASP A 628 -13.93 -28.80 -30.48
N GLN A 629 -13.65 -29.37 -31.67
CA GLN A 629 -14.49 -30.39 -32.31
C GLN A 629 -13.65 -31.55 -32.90
N PRO A 630 -14.23 -32.76 -33.05
CA PRO A 630 -13.60 -33.99 -32.60
C PRO A 630 -12.71 -34.70 -33.64
N ARG A 631 -11.60 -35.27 -33.11
CA ARG A 631 -10.81 -36.42 -33.60
C ARG A 631 -10.60 -36.52 -35.11
N GLY A 632 -9.62 -35.75 -35.59
CA GLY A 632 -8.92 -36.00 -36.85
C GLY A 632 -7.93 -37.17 -36.78
N THR A 633 -7.68 -37.80 -37.93
CA THR A 633 -6.83 -38.97 -38.15
C THR A 633 -5.39 -38.75 -37.67
N TRP A 634 -4.63 -39.83 -37.40
CA TRP A 634 -3.25 -39.76 -36.89
C TRP A 634 -2.31 -38.87 -37.73
N GLU A 635 -2.51 -38.76 -39.06
CA GLU A 635 -1.81 -37.80 -39.91
C GLU A 635 -2.08 -36.33 -39.56
N GLU A 636 -3.31 -35.98 -39.14
CA GLU A 636 -3.67 -34.62 -38.73
C GLU A 636 -3.14 -34.32 -37.34
N VAL A 637 -3.08 -35.29 -36.44
CA VAL A 637 -2.41 -35.17 -35.13
C VAL A 637 -0.90 -34.98 -35.31
N TYR A 638 -0.28 -35.69 -36.25
CA TYR A 638 1.15 -35.52 -36.55
C TYR A 638 1.42 -34.17 -37.24
N ARG A 639 0.55 -33.74 -38.17
CA ARG A 639 0.65 -32.42 -38.80
C ARG A 639 0.33 -31.29 -37.84
N SER A 640 -0.62 -31.45 -36.92
CA SER A 640 -0.96 -30.46 -35.89
C SER A 640 0.08 -30.41 -34.79
N ALA A 641 0.70 -31.54 -34.41
CA ALA A 641 1.87 -31.55 -33.53
C ALA A 641 3.07 -30.87 -34.20
N ARG A 642 3.30 -31.11 -35.50
CA ARG A 642 4.39 -30.46 -36.25
C ARG A 642 4.07 -29.00 -36.57
N ARG A 643 2.80 -28.62 -36.75
CA ARG A 643 2.35 -27.22 -36.83
C ARG A 643 2.36 -26.55 -35.47
N ALA A 644 2.09 -27.24 -34.37
CA ALA A 644 2.18 -26.71 -33.01
C ALA A 644 3.64 -26.55 -32.58
N ASP A 645 4.55 -27.43 -33.01
CA ASP A 645 5.99 -27.27 -32.86
C ASP A 645 6.55 -26.18 -33.79
N ARG A 646 5.94 -25.97 -34.96
CA ARG A 646 6.23 -24.80 -35.80
C ARG A 646 5.66 -23.53 -35.19
N VAL A 647 4.43 -23.48 -34.73
CA VAL A 647 3.79 -22.34 -34.02
C VAL A 647 4.50 -22.03 -32.68
N LYS A 648 5.06 -23.04 -31.98
CA LYS A 648 5.97 -22.83 -30.84
C LYS A 648 7.31 -22.19 -31.24
N ASN A 649 7.73 -22.36 -32.49
CA ASN A 649 8.95 -21.78 -33.07
C ASN A 649 8.67 -20.54 -33.94
N ASP A 650 7.43 -20.29 -34.38
CA ASP A 650 6.96 -19.26 -35.30
C ASP A 650 6.41 -18.03 -34.55
N LEU A 651 6.48 -17.98 -33.21
CA LEU A 651 6.51 -16.74 -32.42
C LEU A 651 7.81 -15.93 -32.64
N ARG A 652 8.43 -16.08 -33.81
CA ARG A 652 9.67 -15.44 -34.24
C ARG A 652 9.49 -14.87 -35.65
N GLU A 653 8.46 -14.06 -35.86
CA GLU A 653 8.78 -12.78 -36.51
C GLU A 653 9.72 -12.10 -35.52
N ARG A 654 11.03 -12.12 -35.81
CA ARG A 654 12.01 -11.50 -34.90
C ARG A 654 11.64 -10.03 -34.84
N ASP A 655 11.26 -9.55 -33.66
CA ASP A 655 11.20 -8.11 -33.39
C ASP A 655 12.52 -7.48 -33.87
N GLU A 656 12.44 -6.33 -34.53
CA GLU A 656 13.64 -5.60 -34.98
C GLU A 656 14.63 -5.40 -33.82
N GLY A 657 14.11 -5.24 -32.59
CA GLY A 657 14.90 -5.18 -31.35
C GLY A 657 15.62 -6.50 -30.97
N GLU A 658 15.13 -7.69 -31.31
CA GLU A 658 15.89 -8.93 -31.12
C GLU A 658 17.07 -9.00 -32.11
N LEU A 659 16.85 -8.56 -33.36
CA LEU A 659 17.87 -8.52 -34.40
C LEU A 659 19.01 -7.57 -34.05
N GLU A 660 18.70 -6.34 -33.61
CA GLU A 660 19.71 -5.36 -33.16
C GLU A 660 20.57 -5.88 -32.01
N ARG A 661 19.97 -6.62 -31.06
CA ARG A 661 20.68 -7.18 -29.90
C ARG A 661 21.57 -8.37 -30.22
N THR A 662 21.25 -9.15 -31.26
CA THR A 662 22.08 -10.31 -31.63
C THR A 662 23.50 -9.93 -32.08
N GLY A 663 23.75 -8.66 -32.43
CA GLY A 663 25.07 -8.12 -32.76
C GLY A 663 25.85 -7.48 -31.61
N GLN A 664 25.25 -7.30 -30.43
CA GLN A 664 25.86 -6.57 -29.31
C GLN A 664 26.62 -7.49 -28.34
N PRO A 665 27.72 -7.04 -27.72
CA PRO A 665 28.46 -7.87 -26.75
C PRO A 665 27.75 -7.99 -25.39
N LEU A 666 26.91 -7.02 -25.02
CA LEU A 666 26.23 -6.89 -23.72
C LEU A 666 24.72 -6.71 -23.93
N CYS A 667 23.92 -7.28 -23.03
CA CYS A 667 22.49 -6.99 -22.88
C CYS A 667 22.17 -6.85 -21.39
N ILE A 668 21.52 -5.74 -21.02
CA ILE A 668 21.17 -5.40 -19.62
C ILE A 668 19.67 -5.63 -19.40
N TYR A 669 19.34 -6.49 -18.45
CA TYR A 669 17.95 -6.79 -18.11
C TYR A 669 17.44 -5.89 -16.97
N GLU A 670 16.22 -5.39 -17.11
CA GLU A 670 15.52 -4.64 -16.05
C GLU A 670 14.34 -5.45 -15.52
N PRO A 671 14.46 -6.09 -14.34
CA PRO A 671 13.35 -6.77 -13.69
C PRO A 671 12.31 -5.78 -13.21
N TYR A 672 11.04 -6.09 -13.45
CA TYR A 672 9.96 -5.21 -13.01
C TYR A 672 8.69 -5.92 -12.56
N PHE A 673 7.93 -5.20 -11.73
CA PHE A 673 6.60 -5.57 -11.26
C PHE A 673 5.57 -4.60 -11.84
N GLY A 674 4.70 -5.10 -12.72
CA GLY A 674 3.61 -4.30 -13.25
C GLY A 674 4.01 -3.33 -14.36
N GLU A 675 3.00 -2.61 -14.85
CA GLU A 675 3.11 -1.71 -16.00
C GLU A 675 3.81 -0.38 -15.68
N GLY A 676 4.05 -0.07 -14.41
CA GLY A 676 4.59 1.20 -13.91
C GLY A 676 6.11 1.39 -14.08
N THR A 677 6.74 0.76 -15.08
CA THR A 677 8.18 0.93 -15.32
C THR A 677 8.51 1.85 -16.47
N TRP A 678 9.59 2.61 -16.28
CA TRP A 678 10.08 3.66 -17.16
C TRP A 678 10.30 3.14 -18.59
N SER A 679 9.40 3.46 -19.50
CA SER A 679 9.45 3.04 -20.90
C SER A 679 10.72 3.52 -21.63
N PHE A 680 11.33 4.62 -21.19
CA PHE A 680 12.43 5.28 -21.90
C PHE A 680 13.75 4.48 -21.92
N LEU A 681 14.03 3.64 -20.92
CA LEU A 681 15.27 2.84 -20.89
C LEU A 681 15.30 1.80 -22.02
N HIS A 682 14.15 1.42 -22.57
CA HIS A 682 14.02 0.38 -23.59
C HIS A 682 13.89 0.91 -25.02
N SER A 683 13.98 2.24 -25.21
CA SER A 683 14.14 2.84 -26.53
C SER A 683 15.50 2.52 -27.16
N GLN A 684 16.46 2.06 -26.34
CA GLN A 684 17.81 1.71 -26.76
C GLN A 684 18.00 0.19 -26.79
N SER A 685 18.75 -0.31 -27.77
CA SER A 685 19.00 -1.73 -27.97
C SER A 685 19.72 -2.44 -26.81
N LEU A 686 20.46 -1.72 -25.95
CA LEU A 686 21.23 -2.31 -24.85
C LEU A 686 20.36 -2.91 -23.74
N TYR A 687 19.15 -2.39 -23.52
CA TYR A 687 18.27 -2.78 -22.42
C TYR A 687 17.11 -3.67 -22.88
N ARG A 688 16.67 -4.57 -21.99
CA ARG A 688 15.50 -5.43 -22.20
C ARG A 688 14.74 -5.65 -20.89
N GLY A 689 13.42 -5.48 -20.89
CA GLY A 689 12.63 -5.70 -19.69
C GLY A 689 12.38 -7.19 -19.41
N ILE A 690 12.21 -7.51 -18.13
CA ILE A 690 11.73 -8.83 -17.69
C ILE A 690 10.62 -8.67 -16.66
N GLY A 691 9.40 -9.04 -17.07
CA GLY A 691 8.21 -8.95 -16.24
C GLY A 691 8.12 -10.12 -15.27
N LEU A 692 8.08 -9.82 -13.97
CA LEU A 692 7.94 -10.81 -12.90
C LEU A 692 6.49 -11.28 -12.70
N SER A 693 5.53 -10.67 -13.40
CA SER A 693 4.10 -11.01 -13.37
C SER A 693 3.52 -11.04 -14.78
N THR A 694 2.72 -12.05 -15.08
CA THR A 694 2.04 -12.21 -16.38
C THR A 694 0.98 -11.13 -16.64
N LYS A 695 0.43 -10.53 -15.57
CA LYS A 695 -0.65 -9.54 -15.61
C LYS A 695 -0.18 -8.09 -15.75
N GLY A 696 1.12 -7.86 -15.78
CA GLY A 696 1.69 -6.52 -15.71
C GLY A 696 2.74 -6.25 -16.78
N ARG A 697 2.70 -6.99 -17.89
CA ARG A 697 3.67 -6.82 -18.99
C ARG A 697 3.35 -5.54 -19.75
N ARG A 698 4.40 -4.82 -20.12
CA ARG A 698 4.28 -3.66 -21.01
C ARG A 698 3.81 -4.13 -22.41
N PRO A 699 2.69 -3.60 -22.93
CA PRO A 699 2.20 -3.97 -24.25
C PRO A 699 3.23 -3.64 -25.35
N MET A 700 3.27 -4.43 -26.42
CA MET A 700 4.11 -4.20 -27.61
C MET A 700 5.63 -4.06 -27.39
N THR A 701 6.15 -4.52 -26.24
CA THR A 701 7.60 -4.56 -25.97
C THR A 701 8.12 -6.00 -25.99
N ASP A 702 9.37 -6.19 -26.46
CA ASP A 702 10.11 -7.46 -26.44
C ASP A 702 10.57 -7.85 -25.00
N ASP A 703 9.67 -7.71 -24.03
CA ASP A 703 9.93 -8.04 -22.64
C ASP A 703 9.74 -9.53 -22.38
N ILE A 704 10.65 -10.09 -21.57
CA ILE A 704 10.62 -11.50 -21.21
C ILE A 704 9.58 -11.73 -20.11
N ASP A 705 8.75 -12.76 -20.29
CA ASP A 705 7.84 -13.25 -19.26
C ASP A 705 8.58 -14.24 -18.32
N ALA A 706 8.91 -13.78 -17.11
CA ALA A 706 9.63 -14.61 -16.14
C ALA A 706 8.80 -15.81 -15.64
N PRO A 707 7.52 -15.66 -15.22
CA PRO A 707 6.69 -16.81 -14.83
C PRO A 707 6.48 -17.86 -15.92
N ALA A 708 6.39 -17.46 -17.19
CA ALA A 708 6.31 -18.43 -18.30
C ALA A 708 7.58 -19.31 -18.41
N ARG A 709 8.73 -18.79 -17.98
CA ARG A 709 10.00 -19.52 -17.98
C ARG A 709 10.22 -20.31 -16.71
N LEU A 710 9.95 -19.72 -15.55
CA LEU A 710 10.16 -20.33 -14.25
C LEU A 710 8.82 -20.44 -13.51
N GLN A 711 8.26 -21.65 -13.52
CA GLN A 711 6.97 -21.97 -12.89
C GLN A 711 6.92 -21.63 -11.39
N LEU A 712 8.06 -21.58 -10.70
CA LEU A 712 8.16 -21.16 -9.30
C LEU A 712 7.59 -19.74 -9.09
N LEU A 713 7.76 -18.84 -10.07
CA LEU A 713 7.29 -17.46 -10.00
C LEU A 713 5.77 -17.32 -10.24
N ASN A 714 5.07 -18.41 -10.59
CA ASN A 714 3.61 -18.42 -10.59
C ASN A 714 3.03 -18.47 -9.17
N ASP A 715 3.77 -18.95 -8.16
CA ASP A 715 3.36 -18.83 -6.76
C ASP A 715 3.68 -17.39 -6.29
N PRO A 716 2.68 -16.58 -5.90
CA PRO A 716 2.89 -15.23 -5.39
C PRO A 716 3.87 -15.17 -4.22
N TYR A 717 3.95 -16.23 -3.40
CA TYR A 717 4.89 -16.30 -2.30
C TYR A 717 6.35 -16.19 -2.77
N TYR A 718 6.77 -17.00 -3.75
CA TYR A 718 8.16 -16.99 -4.23
C TYR A 718 8.46 -15.79 -5.11
N ARG A 719 7.47 -15.36 -5.89
CA ARG A 719 7.59 -14.13 -6.68
C ARG A 719 7.89 -12.93 -5.78
N ASP A 720 7.15 -12.77 -4.68
CA ASP A 720 7.31 -11.61 -3.80
C ASP A 720 8.57 -11.76 -2.91
N THR A 721 8.87 -12.96 -2.40
CA THR A 721 10.05 -13.18 -1.52
C THR A 721 11.39 -13.05 -2.24
N LEU A 722 11.49 -13.58 -3.46
CA LEU A 722 12.70 -13.46 -4.30
C LEU A 722 12.81 -12.10 -4.99
N ASN A 723 11.68 -11.45 -5.28
CA ASN A 723 11.66 -10.12 -5.91
C ASN A 723 12.47 -10.10 -7.23
N GLU A 724 13.30 -9.07 -7.47
CA GLU A 724 14.17 -8.95 -8.67
C GLU A 724 15.07 -10.17 -8.90
N TYR A 725 15.46 -10.89 -7.84
CA TYR A 725 16.29 -12.08 -7.94
C TYR A 725 15.61 -13.23 -8.69
N GLY A 726 14.28 -13.27 -8.69
CA GLY A 726 13.50 -14.21 -9.48
C GLY A 726 13.81 -14.11 -10.99
N ALA A 727 14.13 -12.91 -11.48
CA ALA A 727 14.50 -12.69 -12.88
C ALA A 727 15.81 -13.40 -13.24
N PHE A 728 16.78 -13.44 -12.33
CA PHE A 728 18.08 -14.09 -12.57
C PHE A 728 17.88 -15.58 -12.83
N PHE A 729 17.06 -16.22 -12.00
CA PHE A 729 16.69 -17.63 -12.15
C PHE A 729 15.87 -17.89 -13.42
N ALA A 730 14.95 -17.00 -13.76
CA ALA A 730 14.13 -17.13 -14.97
C ALA A 730 14.94 -17.02 -16.27
N ILE A 731 15.96 -16.15 -16.32
CA ILE A 731 16.87 -16.03 -17.46
C ILE A 731 17.81 -17.23 -17.53
N ALA A 732 18.36 -17.67 -16.39
CA ALA A 732 19.28 -18.81 -16.35
C ALA A 732 18.59 -20.14 -16.75
N ASN A 733 17.31 -20.30 -16.44
CA ASN A 733 16.55 -21.47 -16.88
C ASN A 733 16.50 -21.51 -18.42
N ARG A 734 17.15 -22.50 -19.05
CA ARG A 734 17.30 -22.59 -20.52
C ARG A 734 17.89 -21.32 -21.14
N PHE A 735 19.01 -20.86 -20.58
CA PHE A 735 19.73 -19.64 -20.93
C PHE A 735 19.89 -19.42 -22.45
N ASP A 736 20.36 -20.43 -23.18
CA ASP A 736 20.65 -20.38 -24.63
C ASP A 736 19.45 -19.96 -25.51
N ARG A 737 18.22 -20.13 -25.00
CA ARG A 737 17.01 -19.77 -25.75
C ARG A 737 16.71 -18.28 -25.72
N VAL A 738 17.27 -17.54 -24.76
CA VAL A 738 16.93 -16.13 -24.49
C VAL A 738 18.13 -15.21 -24.61
N HIS A 739 19.26 -15.61 -24.03
CA HIS A 739 20.45 -14.79 -24.00
C HIS A 739 21.57 -15.47 -24.78
N LYS A 740 22.09 -14.77 -25.79
CA LYS A 740 23.17 -15.29 -26.66
C LYS A 740 24.42 -14.41 -26.63
N ASN A 741 24.37 -13.27 -25.94
CA ASN A 741 25.44 -12.31 -25.86
C ASN A 741 26.55 -12.83 -24.93
N ALA A 742 27.76 -12.31 -25.10
CA ALA A 742 28.92 -12.73 -24.31
C ALA A 742 28.89 -12.19 -22.87
N TRP A 743 28.19 -11.07 -22.67
CA TRP A 743 28.01 -10.41 -21.39
C TRP A 743 26.53 -10.18 -21.09
N ILE A 744 26.21 -10.27 -19.81
CA ILE A 744 24.88 -10.04 -19.26
C ILE A 744 24.97 -9.01 -18.15
N GLY A 745 24.00 -8.09 -18.12
CA GLY A 745 23.84 -7.16 -17.02
C GLY A 745 22.43 -7.18 -16.46
N PHE A 746 22.31 -6.61 -15.27
CA PHE A 746 21.04 -6.33 -14.62
C PHE A 746 21.06 -4.89 -14.13
N HIS A 747 19.90 -4.26 -14.23
CA HIS A 747 19.66 -2.92 -13.73
C HIS A 747 18.40 -2.95 -12.88
N SER A 748 18.51 -2.55 -11.61
CA SER A 748 17.33 -2.43 -10.77
C SER A 748 16.54 -1.21 -11.22
N TRP A 749 15.24 -1.38 -11.42
CA TRP A 749 14.32 -0.28 -11.71
C TRP A 749 14.39 0.83 -10.63
N ARG A 750 14.76 0.48 -9.39
CA ARG A 750 14.97 1.43 -8.28
C ARG A 750 16.18 2.33 -8.51
N ALA A 751 17.21 1.85 -9.21
CA ALA A 751 18.38 2.65 -9.54
C ALA A 751 18.04 3.74 -10.56
N THR A 752 17.11 3.47 -11.49
CA THR A 752 16.56 4.48 -12.42
C THR A 752 15.92 5.64 -11.68
N ALA A 753 15.08 5.32 -10.69
CA ALA A 753 14.35 6.31 -9.91
C ALA A 753 15.29 7.23 -9.10
N ARG A 754 16.49 6.75 -8.77
CA ARG A 754 17.55 7.49 -8.08
C ARG A 754 18.53 8.21 -9.01
N LYS A 755 18.21 8.33 -10.31
CA LYS A 755 19.11 8.91 -11.34
C LYS A 755 20.47 8.21 -11.41
N ALA A 756 20.55 6.94 -11.04
CA ALA A 756 21.76 6.12 -11.09
C ALA A 756 21.79 5.21 -12.33
N SER A 757 20.98 5.49 -13.35
CA SER A 757 21.06 4.84 -14.66
C SER A 757 22.32 5.27 -15.41
N LEU A 758 22.90 4.36 -16.20
CA LEU A 758 24.05 4.68 -17.03
C LEU A 758 23.66 5.74 -18.08
N SER A 759 24.48 6.78 -18.21
CA SER A 759 24.41 7.73 -19.32
C SER A 759 24.92 7.07 -20.61
N LYS A 760 24.60 7.64 -21.77
CA LYS A 760 25.12 7.16 -23.06
C LYS A 760 26.65 7.09 -23.10
N VAL A 761 27.31 8.04 -22.44
CA VAL A 761 28.78 8.09 -22.33
C VAL A 761 29.29 6.90 -21.52
N SER A 762 28.64 6.60 -20.40
CA SER A 762 28.98 5.48 -19.53
C SER A 762 28.70 4.12 -20.15
N GLU A 763 27.60 3.99 -20.89
CA GLU A 763 27.30 2.79 -21.68
C GLU A 763 28.39 2.50 -22.71
N ASN A 764 28.80 3.53 -23.47
CA ASN A 764 29.86 3.38 -24.48
C ASN A 764 31.20 3.01 -23.81
N ALA A 765 31.56 3.65 -22.70
CA ALA A 765 32.77 3.31 -21.95
C ALA A 765 32.75 1.86 -21.43
N LEU A 766 31.59 1.37 -20.97
CA LEU A 766 31.40 -0.02 -20.56
C LEU A 766 31.59 -0.99 -21.73
N LEU A 767 30.99 -0.70 -22.88
CA LEU A 767 31.13 -1.50 -24.10
C LEU A 767 32.59 -1.53 -24.60
N ASP A 768 33.28 -0.39 -24.58
CA ASP A 768 34.69 -0.28 -24.98
C ASP A 768 35.60 -1.10 -24.06
N ALA A 769 35.36 -1.07 -22.74
CA ALA A 769 36.11 -1.88 -21.78
C ALA A 769 35.90 -3.39 -21.98
N ILE A 770 34.66 -3.79 -22.33
CA ILE A 770 34.31 -5.18 -22.64
C ILE A 770 34.99 -5.63 -23.94
N GLN A 771 34.94 -4.82 -25.00
CA GLN A 771 35.54 -5.14 -26.30
C GLN A 771 37.07 -5.19 -26.23
N SER A 772 37.69 -4.24 -25.53
CA SER A 772 39.14 -4.20 -25.30
C SER A 772 39.63 -5.28 -24.31
N ARG A 773 38.72 -6.02 -23.66
CA ARG A 773 39.01 -7.03 -22.62
C ARG A 773 39.92 -6.50 -21.51
N LYS A 774 39.80 -5.21 -21.18
CA LYS A 774 40.70 -4.48 -20.29
C LYS A 774 40.84 -5.11 -18.91
N TYR A 775 39.75 -5.67 -18.37
CA TYR A 775 39.68 -6.24 -17.01
C TYR A 775 39.42 -7.75 -16.96
N GLY A 776 39.34 -8.42 -18.13
CA GLY A 776 39.13 -9.87 -18.20
C GLY A 776 37.79 -10.32 -17.63
N ASP A 777 37.81 -11.14 -16.56
CA ASP A 777 36.62 -11.66 -15.89
C ASP A 777 36.26 -10.77 -14.69
N THR A 778 35.31 -9.86 -14.92
CA THR A 778 35.02 -8.72 -14.05
C THR A 778 33.53 -8.61 -13.76
N LEU A 779 33.19 -8.25 -12.53
CA LEU A 779 31.90 -7.70 -12.14
C LEU A 779 31.99 -6.17 -12.22
N PHE A 780 31.37 -5.57 -13.24
CA PHE A 780 31.15 -4.13 -13.29
C PHE A 780 29.90 -3.79 -12.49
N PHE A 781 29.94 -2.73 -11.68
CA PHE A 781 28.77 -2.24 -10.95
C PHE A 781 28.78 -0.72 -10.87
N TRP A 782 27.61 -0.09 -10.75
CA TRP A 782 27.48 1.38 -10.77
C TRP A 782 26.69 1.98 -9.60
N VAL A 783 26.07 1.16 -8.75
CA VAL A 783 25.40 1.62 -7.53
C VAL A 783 26.23 1.21 -6.31
N ARG A 784 26.70 2.19 -5.55
CA ARG A 784 27.64 1.99 -4.44
C ARG A 784 26.96 1.98 -3.08
N MET A 785 27.44 1.09 -2.19
CA MET A 785 26.94 0.95 -0.82
C MET A 785 27.21 2.18 0.06
N ASP A 786 28.34 2.86 -0.11
CA ASP A 786 28.74 4.02 0.69
C ASP A 786 27.93 5.28 0.37
N THR A 787 27.34 5.35 -0.82
CA THR A 787 26.40 6.41 -1.22
C THR A 787 24.94 6.04 -0.94
N ASP A 788 24.66 4.85 -0.44
CA ASP A 788 23.29 4.40 -0.18
C ASP A 788 22.71 5.18 1.02
N PRO A 789 21.50 5.77 0.91
CA PRO A 789 20.84 6.45 2.02
C PRO A 789 20.64 5.58 3.28
N ARG A 790 20.62 4.25 3.12
CA ARG A 790 20.53 3.28 4.22
C ARG A 790 21.84 3.19 5.02
N ASN A 791 22.97 3.67 4.48
CA ASN A 791 24.31 3.58 5.07
C ASN A 791 24.95 4.95 5.39
N HIS A 792 24.22 5.86 6.03
CA HIS A 792 24.74 7.20 6.33
C HIS A 792 25.97 7.20 7.27
N ILE A 793 26.11 6.19 8.13
CA ILE A 793 27.19 6.06 9.12
C ILE A 793 28.43 5.36 8.52
N GLN A 794 28.39 4.97 7.23
CA GLN A 794 29.49 4.26 6.54
C GLN A 794 29.92 2.98 7.28
N GLN A 795 28.94 2.14 7.62
CA GLN A 795 29.18 0.85 8.27
C GLN A 795 29.92 -0.12 7.34
N ASP A 796 30.62 -1.09 7.93
CA ASP A 796 31.21 -2.21 7.19
C ASP A 796 30.13 -3.11 6.54
N PHE A 797 30.55 -3.97 5.62
CA PHE A 797 29.65 -4.81 4.82
C PHE A 797 28.67 -5.63 5.66
N TRP A 798 29.16 -6.31 6.69
CA TRP A 798 28.32 -7.21 7.48
C TRP A 798 27.42 -6.46 8.45
N SER A 799 27.88 -5.34 8.99
CA SER A 799 27.09 -4.45 9.85
C SER A 799 25.99 -3.77 9.06
N PHE A 800 26.26 -3.32 7.83
CA PHE A 800 25.25 -2.84 6.91
C PHE A 800 24.21 -3.92 6.60
N CYS A 801 24.67 -5.16 6.32
CA CYS A 801 23.78 -6.28 6.05
C CYS A 801 22.87 -6.60 7.25
N ASP A 802 23.41 -6.61 8.47
CA ASP A 802 22.63 -6.80 9.70
C ASP A 802 21.63 -5.65 9.89
N ALA A 803 22.03 -4.40 9.63
CA ALA A 803 21.17 -3.23 9.79
C ALA A 803 19.91 -3.29 8.91
N ILE A 804 20.06 -3.70 7.65
CA ILE A 804 18.92 -3.85 6.72
C ILE A 804 18.17 -5.18 6.90
N ASN A 805 18.61 -6.11 7.75
CA ASN A 805 17.96 -7.42 7.98
C ASN A 805 17.70 -7.72 9.47
N ALA A 806 17.35 -6.69 10.25
CA ALA A 806 16.98 -6.80 11.66
C ALA A 806 18.00 -7.51 12.58
N GLY A 807 19.29 -7.43 12.25
CA GLY A 807 20.40 -8.01 13.03
C GLY A 807 20.71 -9.48 12.72
N ASN A 808 19.97 -10.08 11.78
CA ASN A 808 20.00 -11.52 11.54
C ASN A 808 20.71 -11.92 10.24
N CYS A 809 21.30 -10.98 9.51
CA CYS A 809 21.96 -11.28 8.24
C CYS A 809 23.13 -12.25 8.44
N LYS A 810 24.06 -11.95 9.36
CA LYS A 810 25.23 -12.81 9.62
C LYS A 810 24.84 -14.25 9.95
N LEU A 811 23.84 -14.39 10.82
CA LEU A 811 23.33 -15.69 11.23
C LEU A 811 22.66 -16.44 10.06
N ALA A 812 21.84 -15.75 9.27
CA ALA A 812 21.20 -16.34 8.11
C ALA A 812 22.21 -16.79 7.04
N PHE A 813 23.24 -15.99 6.78
CA PHE A 813 24.35 -16.37 5.90
C PHE A 813 25.11 -17.59 6.43
N SER A 814 25.49 -17.59 7.71
CA SER A 814 26.22 -18.71 8.31
C SER A 814 25.42 -20.01 8.22
N LYS A 815 24.14 -19.98 8.62
CA LYS A 815 23.26 -21.15 8.55
C LYS A 815 23.03 -21.65 7.13
N ALA A 816 22.75 -20.73 6.19
CA ALA A 816 22.55 -21.10 4.79
C ALA A 816 23.83 -21.71 4.19
N LEU A 817 25.00 -21.14 4.46
CA LEU A 817 26.29 -21.70 4.00
C LEU A 817 26.60 -23.05 4.65
N SER A 818 26.43 -23.20 5.98
CA SER A 818 26.61 -24.48 6.68
C SER A 818 25.74 -25.57 6.07
N LYS A 819 24.47 -25.27 5.83
CA LYS A 819 23.51 -26.22 5.26
C LYS A 819 23.85 -26.54 3.81
N MET A 820 24.15 -25.53 3.00
CA MET A 820 24.54 -25.68 1.60
C MET A 820 25.77 -26.58 1.44
N TYR A 821 26.80 -26.42 2.29
CA TYR A 821 28.03 -27.22 2.24
C TYR A 821 27.99 -28.49 3.10
N GLY A 822 26.87 -28.82 3.75
CA GLY A 822 26.73 -30.03 4.56
C GLY A 822 27.60 -30.08 5.82
N ILE A 823 27.95 -28.91 6.39
CA ILE A 823 28.83 -28.81 7.55
C ILE A 823 28.05 -29.15 8.82
N LYS A 824 28.53 -30.15 9.57
CA LYS A 824 27.91 -30.59 10.83
C LYS A 824 28.37 -29.69 11.98
N GLY A 825 27.61 -28.63 12.26
CA GLY A 825 27.85 -27.63 13.31
C GLY A 825 27.56 -26.20 12.84
N ASP A 826 27.41 -25.26 13.76
CA ASP A 826 27.29 -23.84 13.42
C ASP A 826 28.63 -23.33 12.85
N LEU A 827 28.60 -22.65 11.70
CA LEU A 827 29.81 -21.98 11.19
C LEU A 827 30.08 -20.75 12.06
N ASP A 828 31.10 -20.81 12.91
CA ASP A 828 31.50 -19.66 13.72
C ASP A 828 32.15 -18.54 12.89
N SER A 829 32.56 -18.81 11.66
CA SER A 829 33.26 -17.87 10.79
C SER A 829 32.54 -17.64 9.47
N LEU A 830 32.20 -16.38 9.17
CA LEU A 830 31.69 -15.96 7.87
C LEU A 830 32.82 -15.68 6.86
N PRO A 831 32.51 -15.65 5.55
CA PRO A 831 33.44 -15.15 4.55
C PRO A 831 33.91 -13.73 4.90
N THR A 832 35.22 -13.51 4.92
CA THR A 832 35.80 -12.22 5.34
C THR A 832 35.58 -11.15 4.29
N MET A 833 34.93 -10.05 4.68
CA MET A 833 34.72 -8.87 3.83
C MET A 833 35.55 -7.72 4.41
N PRO A 834 36.59 -7.23 3.71
CA PRO A 834 37.53 -6.25 4.25
C PRO A 834 36.94 -4.84 4.41
N VAL A 835 37.57 -4.05 5.29
CA VAL A 835 37.36 -2.61 5.44
C VAL A 835 38.63 -1.89 4.93
N ASP A 836 38.76 -1.81 3.62
CA ASP A 836 39.94 -1.27 2.91
C ASP A 836 39.70 0.11 2.29
N GLY A 837 38.55 0.74 2.58
CA GLY A 837 38.15 2.05 2.05
C GLY A 837 37.44 1.99 0.69
N ASP A 838 37.41 0.81 0.08
CA ASP A 838 36.66 0.52 -1.14
C ASP A 838 35.18 0.22 -0.83
N THR A 839 34.34 0.21 -1.87
CA THR A 839 32.88 0.12 -1.75
C THR A 839 32.29 -1.13 -2.43
N TRP A 840 31.11 -1.53 -1.99
CA TRP A 840 30.39 -2.72 -2.47
C TRP A 840 29.21 -2.36 -3.38
N SER A 841 28.79 -3.32 -4.22
CA SER A 841 27.60 -3.16 -5.06
C SER A 841 26.33 -3.29 -4.23
N VAL A 842 25.35 -2.43 -4.47
CA VAL A 842 23.98 -2.57 -3.94
C VAL A 842 22.97 -2.50 -5.08
N MET A 843 21.70 -2.81 -4.79
CA MET A 843 20.58 -2.70 -5.73
C MET A 843 20.78 -3.42 -7.07
N SER A 844 21.25 -4.67 -7.08
CA SER A 844 21.26 -5.58 -8.26
C SER A 844 21.67 -4.94 -9.60
N SER A 845 22.57 -3.95 -9.57
CA SER A 845 22.91 -3.08 -10.70
C SER A 845 24.36 -3.29 -11.12
N TRP A 846 24.56 -4.31 -11.96
CA TRP A 846 25.87 -4.81 -12.35
C TRP A 846 25.87 -5.52 -13.71
N ALA A 847 27.03 -5.69 -14.32
CA ALA A 847 27.26 -6.47 -15.54
C ALA A 847 28.48 -7.39 -15.40
N MET A 848 28.38 -8.61 -15.93
CA MET A 848 29.46 -9.60 -15.90
C MET A 848 29.43 -10.53 -17.12
N PRO A 849 30.50 -11.32 -17.38
CA PRO A 849 30.47 -12.30 -18.46
C PRO A 849 29.36 -13.33 -18.25
N SER A 850 28.71 -13.75 -19.34
CA SER A 850 27.60 -14.72 -19.30
C SER A 850 27.99 -16.04 -18.63
N ARG A 851 29.25 -16.47 -18.77
CA ARG A 851 29.79 -17.63 -18.06
C ARG A 851 29.79 -17.41 -16.54
N SER A 852 30.33 -16.28 -16.08
CA SER A 852 30.45 -15.93 -14.67
C SER A 852 29.07 -15.77 -14.03
N PHE A 853 28.10 -15.24 -14.77
CA PHE A 853 26.69 -15.20 -14.36
C PHE A 853 26.11 -16.60 -14.10
N LEU A 854 26.35 -17.60 -14.97
CA LEU A 854 25.85 -18.95 -14.73
C LEU A 854 26.50 -19.61 -13.50
N GLU A 855 27.79 -19.36 -13.27
CA GLU A 855 28.49 -19.82 -12.06
C GLU A 855 27.89 -19.17 -10.80
N PHE A 856 27.56 -17.88 -10.87
CA PHE A 856 26.89 -17.16 -9.79
C PHE A 856 25.46 -17.66 -9.53
N VAL A 857 24.68 -17.88 -10.59
CA VAL A 857 23.30 -18.36 -10.45
C VAL A 857 23.28 -19.74 -9.81
N MET A 858 24.19 -20.65 -10.20
CA MET A 858 24.34 -21.97 -9.58
C MET A 858 24.59 -21.86 -8.07
N PHE A 859 25.53 -21.02 -7.65
CA PHE A 859 25.78 -20.75 -6.23
C PHE A 859 24.54 -20.17 -5.54
N SER A 860 23.93 -19.11 -6.11
CA SER A 860 22.78 -18.44 -5.48
C SER A 860 21.53 -19.34 -5.40
N ARG A 861 21.36 -20.26 -6.35
CA ARG A 861 20.28 -21.27 -6.38
C ARG A 861 20.35 -22.19 -5.17
N MET A 862 21.54 -22.74 -4.91
CA MET A 862 21.80 -23.61 -3.75
C MET A 862 21.68 -22.82 -2.44
N PHE A 863 22.16 -21.58 -2.41
CA PHE A 863 22.04 -20.70 -1.25
C PHE A 863 20.56 -20.41 -0.89
N VAL A 864 19.74 -20.07 -1.89
CA VAL A 864 18.29 -19.81 -1.72
C VAL A 864 17.55 -21.06 -1.26
N ASP A 865 17.90 -22.24 -1.78
CA ASP A 865 17.31 -23.51 -1.34
C ASP A 865 17.59 -23.77 0.15
N ALA A 866 18.85 -23.57 0.57
CA ALA A 866 19.25 -23.69 1.97
C ALA A 866 18.54 -22.68 2.87
N LEU A 867 18.39 -21.43 2.41
CA LEU A 867 17.69 -20.36 3.13
C LEU A 867 16.20 -20.67 3.30
N ASP A 868 15.53 -21.07 2.22
CA ASP A 868 14.10 -21.38 2.20
C ASP A 868 13.77 -22.60 3.06
N ALA A 869 14.62 -23.63 3.03
CA ALA A 869 14.46 -24.81 3.87
C ALA A 869 14.56 -24.54 5.38
N GLU A 870 15.12 -23.39 5.80
CA GLU A 870 15.12 -22.96 7.21
C GLU A 870 13.93 -22.06 7.55
N MET A 871 13.52 -21.18 6.63
CA MET A 871 12.61 -20.06 6.95
C MET A 871 11.18 -20.24 6.44
N TYR A 872 10.96 -21.12 5.46
CA TYR A 872 9.71 -21.16 4.72
C TYR A 872 8.49 -21.44 5.60
N ASP A 873 8.54 -22.47 6.45
CA ASP A 873 7.35 -22.95 7.15
C ASP A 873 6.82 -21.88 8.11
N GLU A 874 7.72 -21.22 8.84
CA GLU A 874 7.34 -20.10 9.71
C GLU A 874 6.87 -18.90 8.89
N HIS A 875 7.59 -18.52 7.83
CA HIS A 875 7.25 -17.35 7.03
C HIS A 875 5.90 -17.53 6.31
N ARG A 876 5.61 -18.71 5.75
CA ARG A 876 4.34 -18.96 5.03
C ARG A 876 3.16 -19.10 5.99
N GLN A 877 3.34 -19.67 7.18
CA GLN A 877 2.24 -19.85 8.15
C GLN A 877 1.92 -18.54 8.89
N SER A 878 2.95 -17.83 9.36
CA SER A 878 2.77 -16.63 10.19
C SER A 878 2.79 -15.33 9.39
N GLY A 879 3.42 -15.32 8.21
CA GLY A 879 3.76 -14.12 7.43
C GLY A 879 4.92 -13.32 8.02
N ARG A 880 5.56 -13.79 9.11
CA ARG A 880 6.70 -13.11 9.75
C ARG A 880 8.00 -13.54 9.10
N CYS A 881 8.82 -12.55 8.76
CA CYS A 881 10.14 -12.79 8.19
C CYS A 881 11.20 -12.66 9.28
N PHE A 882 12.06 -13.68 9.43
CA PHE A 882 13.16 -13.66 10.39
C PHE A 882 14.17 -12.51 10.14
N LEU A 883 14.24 -12.00 8.91
CA LEU A 883 15.08 -10.88 8.48
C LEU A 883 14.37 -9.52 8.58
N SER A 884 13.16 -9.48 9.17
CA SER A 884 12.35 -8.27 9.30
C SER A 884 11.73 -8.15 10.69
N LEU A 885 11.46 -6.92 11.11
CA LEU A 885 10.75 -6.65 12.37
C LEU A 885 9.25 -6.89 12.27
N TYR A 886 8.72 -6.90 11.04
CA TYR A 886 7.29 -7.02 10.76
C TYR A 886 7.03 -8.14 9.76
N LYS A 887 5.75 -8.38 9.48
CA LYS A 887 5.36 -9.22 8.34
C LYS A 887 5.85 -8.56 7.06
N ASP A 888 6.64 -9.29 6.28
CA ASP A 888 7.29 -8.76 5.10
C ASP A 888 7.25 -9.79 3.98
N LYS A 889 6.60 -9.43 2.87
CA LYS A 889 6.49 -10.30 1.70
C LYS A 889 7.84 -10.47 0.98
N HIS A 890 8.75 -9.52 1.13
CA HIS A 890 10.04 -9.47 0.43
C HIS A 890 11.20 -10.01 1.28
N CYS A 891 10.92 -11.05 2.07
CA CYS A 891 11.79 -11.54 3.13
C CYS A 891 13.24 -11.84 2.67
N TYR A 892 13.43 -12.49 1.53
CA TYR A 892 14.77 -12.88 1.05
C TYR A 892 15.45 -11.79 0.23
N SER A 893 14.68 -10.84 -0.32
CA SER A 893 15.20 -9.88 -1.29
C SER A 893 16.42 -9.07 -0.80
N ARG A 894 16.39 -8.60 0.45
CA ARG A 894 17.44 -7.76 1.06
C ARG A 894 18.75 -8.51 1.31
N ILE A 895 18.68 -9.78 1.70
CA ILE A 895 19.88 -10.60 1.89
C ILE A 895 20.47 -11.02 0.54
N LEU A 896 19.61 -11.32 -0.44
CA LEU A 896 20.02 -11.69 -1.79
C LEU A 896 20.67 -10.51 -2.54
N GLU A 897 20.20 -9.28 -2.32
CA GLU A 897 20.80 -8.05 -2.88
C GLU A 897 22.33 -7.99 -2.69
N LEU A 898 22.83 -8.48 -1.54
CA LEU A 898 24.24 -8.41 -1.17
C LEU A 898 25.05 -9.67 -1.53
N LEU A 899 24.38 -10.75 -1.94
CA LEU A 899 24.99 -12.06 -2.17
C LEU A 899 26.04 -12.05 -3.30
N VAL A 900 25.85 -11.22 -4.32
CA VAL A 900 26.80 -11.08 -5.45
C VAL A 900 28.18 -10.61 -5.00
N ASN A 901 28.25 -9.75 -3.98
CA ASN A 901 29.52 -9.22 -3.47
C ASN A 901 30.35 -10.34 -2.81
N VAL A 902 29.71 -11.16 -1.99
CA VAL A 902 30.36 -12.30 -1.32
C VAL A 902 30.89 -13.28 -2.38
N TRP A 903 30.07 -13.62 -3.37
CA TRP A 903 30.49 -14.51 -4.44
C TRP A 903 31.64 -13.93 -5.26
N ALA A 904 31.55 -12.68 -5.74
CA ALA A 904 32.57 -12.07 -6.59
C ALA A 904 33.91 -11.91 -5.88
N TYR A 905 33.89 -11.52 -4.59
CA TYR A 905 35.09 -11.36 -3.79
C TYR A 905 35.80 -12.71 -3.56
N HIS A 906 35.06 -13.74 -3.13
CA HIS A 906 35.65 -15.03 -2.76
C HIS A 906 35.93 -15.97 -3.94
N SER A 907 35.29 -15.75 -5.10
CA SER A 907 35.58 -16.46 -6.37
C SER A 907 36.71 -15.82 -7.19
N ALA A 908 37.39 -14.80 -6.66
CA ALA A 908 38.52 -14.12 -7.28
C ALA A 908 38.18 -13.40 -8.61
N ARG A 909 37.02 -12.74 -8.68
CA ARG A 909 36.63 -11.87 -9.80
C ARG A 909 37.13 -10.44 -9.56
N HIS A 910 37.54 -9.76 -10.63
CA HIS A 910 37.77 -8.31 -10.54
C HIS A 910 36.43 -7.63 -10.27
N MET A 911 36.44 -6.59 -9.43
CA MET A 911 35.26 -5.79 -9.15
C MET A 911 35.60 -4.37 -9.57
N VAL A 912 34.81 -3.79 -10.48
CA VAL A 912 35.11 -2.47 -11.05
C VAL A 912 33.87 -1.59 -10.93
N TYR A 913 34.02 -0.48 -10.22
CA TYR A 913 33.01 0.55 -10.17
C TYR A 913 33.02 1.35 -11.47
N VAL A 914 31.84 1.59 -12.04
CA VAL A 914 31.62 2.46 -13.20
C VAL A 914 30.82 3.66 -12.75
N ASN A 915 31.35 4.86 -12.94
CA ASN A 915 30.59 6.08 -12.68
C ASN A 915 29.44 6.20 -13.70
N PRO A 916 28.17 6.27 -13.26
CA PRO A 916 27.01 6.22 -14.16
C PRO A 916 26.89 7.45 -15.06
N GLU A 917 27.44 8.60 -14.68
CA GLU A 917 27.37 9.83 -15.48
C GLU A 917 28.54 9.96 -16.46
N THR A 918 29.77 9.70 -15.98
CA THR A 918 31.02 9.98 -16.71
C THR A 918 31.67 8.76 -17.36
N GLY A 919 31.29 7.54 -16.97
CA GLY A 919 31.89 6.29 -17.46
C GLY A 919 33.28 5.98 -16.89
N VAL A 920 33.80 6.79 -15.95
CA VAL A 920 35.10 6.54 -15.32
C VAL A 920 35.06 5.25 -14.51
N MET A 921 36.07 4.39 -14.71
CA MET A 921 36.17 3.07 -14.09
C MET A 921 37.26 3.01 -13.03
N HIS A 922 36.94 2.46 -11.86
CA HIS A 922 37.88 2.26 -10.76
C HIS A 922 37.79 0.82 -10.22
N GLU A 923 38.90 0.09 -10.16
CA GLU A 923 38.93 -1.23 -9.55
C GLU A 923 38.72 -1.11 -8.02
N GLN A 924 37.81 -1.91 -7.49
CA GLN A 924 37.46 -1.97 -6.07
C GLN A 924 37.96 -3.29 -5.48
N HIS A 925 38.54 -3.21 -4.28
CA HIS A 925 39.21 -4.28 -3.57
C HIS A 925 40.25 -4.97 -4.47
N SER A 926 41.42 -4.37 -4.70
CA SER A 926 42.38 -4.90 -5.70
C SER A 926 42.68 -6.41 -5.57
N MET A 927 42.79 -7.15 -6.68
CA MET A 927 43.05 -8.60 -6.63
C MET A 927 44.34 -8.99 -5.86
N GLN A 928 45.33 -8.10 -5.82
CA GLN A 928 46.57 -8.33 -5.08
C GLN A 928 46.36 -8.31 -3.56
N SER A 929 45.52 -7.41 -3.04
CA SER A 929 45.25 -7.28 -1.60
C SER A 929 44.40 -8.41 -1.03
N ARG A 930 43.72 -9.18 -1.90
CA ARG A 930 42.86 -10.32 -1.53
C ARG A 930 43.59 -11.66 -1.37
N ARG A 931 44.84 -11.78 -1.82
CA ARG A 931 45.60 -13.05 -1.79
C ARG A 931 45.68 -13.62 -0.36
N GLY A 932 45.32 -14.88 -0.19
CA GLY A 932 45.31 -15.58 1.10
C GLY A 932 44.09 -15.31 1.99
N LYS A 933 43.23 -14.34 1.64
CA LYS A 933 42.00 -14.01 2.38
C LYS A 933 40.73 -14.59 1.72
N MET A 934 40.79 -14.85 0.41
CA MET A 934 39.66 -15.39 -0.36
C MET A 934 39.39 -16.87 -0.06
N TRP A 935 38.13 -17.27 -0.19
CA TRP A 935 37.67 -18.65 0.02
C TRP A 935 37.56 -19.40 -1.31
N THR A 936 38.59 -19.28 -2.16
CA THR A 936 38.54 -19.73 -3.56
C THR A 936 38.22 -21.21 -3.73
N LYS A 937 38.56 -22.06 -2.76
CA LYS A 937 38.22 -23.50 -2.78
C LYS A 937 36.71 -23.72 -2.68
N TRP A 938 36.02 -22.99 -1.82
CA TRP A 938 34.58 -23.12 -1.56
C TRP A 938 33.73 -22.54 -2.69
N PHE A 939 34.23 -21.48 -3.32
CA PHE A 939 33.57 -20.79 -4.43
C PHE A 939 34.13 -21.21 -5.80
N SER A 940 34.87 -22.32 -5.86
CA SER A 940 35.43 -22.81 -7.13
C SER A 940 34.33 -23.42 -7.99
N PHE A 941 34.38 -23.18 -9.31
CA PHE A 941 33.42 -23.78 -10.25
C PHE A 941 33.34 -25.30 -10.14
N ALA A 942 34.47 -25.98 -9.94
CA ALA A 942 34.51 -27.44 -9.81
C ALA A 942 33.75 -27.93 -8.58
N THR A 943 33.89 -27.23 -7.45
CA THR A 943 33.18 -27.55 -6.20
C THR A 943 31.69 -27.29 -6.34
N LEU A 944 31.31 -26.09 -6.81
CA LEU A 944 29.90 -25.72 -6.99
C LEU A 944 29.19 -26.67 -7.96
N LYS A 945 29.84 -27.03 -9.07
CA LYS A 945 29.29 -27.97 -10.06
C LYS A 945 29.07 -29.37 -9.48
N SER A 946 30.04 -29.89 -8.72
CA SER A 946 29.90 -31.21 -8.07
C SER A 946 28.71 -31.24 -7.12
N MET A 947 28.56 -30.19 -6.31
CA MET A 947 27.44 -30.07 -5.37
C MET A 947 26.09 -29.94 -6.08
N ASP A 948 26.04 -29.15 -7.16
CA ASP A 948 24.84 -28.96 -7.97
C ASP A 948 24.39 -30.28 -8.62
N GLU A 949 25.34 -31.07 -9.13
CA GLU A 949 25.09 -32.41 -9.67
C GLU A 949 24.60 -33.39 -8.60
N GLU A 950 25.24 -33.43 -7.42
CA GLU A 950 24.82 -34.29 -6.30
C GLU A 950 23.40 -33.95 -5.80
N LEU A 951 23.07 -32.67 -5.71
CA LEU A 951 21.73 -32.23 -5.30
C LEU A 951 20.67 -32.57 -6.36
N ALA A 952 21.01 -32.49 -7.65
CA ALA A 952 20.12 -32.92 -8.72
C ALA A 952 19.88 -34.44 -8.66
N GLU A 953 20.92 -35.24 -8.39
CA GLU A 953 20.79 -36.68 -8.19
C GLU A 953 19.93 -37.04 -6.96
N GLU A 954 20.06 -36.30 -5.85
CA GLU A 954 19.20 -36.49 -4.67
C GLU A 954 17.73 -36.16 -4.98
N ALA A 955 17.48 -35.11 -5.77
CA ALA A 955 16.12 -34.71 -6.16
C ALA A 955 15.43 -35.71 -7.11
N ASP A 956 16.19 -36.41 -7.95
CA ASP A 956 15.68 -37.45 -8.86
C ASP A 956 15.39 -38.79 -8.14
N SER A 957 15.79 -38.94 -6.87
CA SER A 957 15.52 -40.15 -6.09
C SER A 957 14.09 -40.17 -5.49
N ASP A 958 13.46 -41.35 -5.43
CA ASP A 958 12.00 -41.54 -5.20
C ASP A 958 11.42 -41.00 -3.86
N HIS A 959 12.23 -40.45 -2.94
CA HIS A 959 11.79 -40.01 -1.61
C HIS A 959 12.35 -38.63 -1.20
N PRO A 960 11.81 -37.50 -1.70
CA PRO A 960 12.19 -36.19 -1.19
C PRO A 960 11.55 -35.99 0.19
N SER A 961 12.26 -36.40 1.25
CA SER A 961 11.94 -35.97 2.62
C SER A 961 12.30 -34.49 2.85
N LYS A 962 13.10 -33.90 1.95
CA LYS A 962 13.57 -32.52 1.98
C LYS A 962 12.83 -31.67 0.97
N ARG A 963 12.60 -30.42 1.36
CA ARG A 963 12.04 -29.35 0.53
C ARG A 963 13.05 -28.96 -0.56
N TRP A 964 12.60 -28.90 -1.82
CA TRP A 964 13.43 -28.55 -2.97
C TRP A 964 12.67 -27.56 -3.88
N LEU A 965 13.26 -26.40 -4.15
CA LEU A 965 12.60 -25.30 -4.89
C LEU A 965 12.66 -25.44 -6.41
N TRP A 966 13.62 -26.20 -6.91
CA TRP A 966 14.02 -26.15 -8.31
C TRP A 966 13.44 -27.31 -9.12
N PRO A 967 13.23 -27.19 -10.44
CA PRO A 967 12.80 -28.31 -11.26
C PRO A 967 13.79 -29.49 -11.19
N SER A 968 13.30 -30.73 -11.24
CA SER A 968 14.13 -31.97 -11.21
C SER A 968 15.21 -32.03 -12.29
N THR A 969 14.99 -31.37 -13.42
CA THR A 969 15.98 -31.31 -14.51
C THR A 969 17.16 -30.37 -14.24
N GLY A 970 17.17 -29.57 -13.17
CA GLY A 970 18.36 -28.82 -12.71
C GLY A 970 19.06 -27.92 -13.74
N GLU A 971 18.48 -27.68 -14.90
CA GLU A 971 19.23 -27.29 -16.08
C GLU A 971 19.45 -25.76 -16.14
N ILE A 972 20.48 -25.28 -15.44
CA ILE A 972 21.30 -24.15 -15.92
C ILE A 972 22.08 -24.68 -17.14
N PHE A 973 21.35 -24.89 -18.25
CA PHE A 973 21.87 -25.56 -19.43
C PHE A 973 22.56 -24.55 -20.35
N TRP A 974 23.89 -24.69 -20.50
CA TRP A 974 24.67 -24.06 -21.57
C TRP A 974 25.20 -25.15 -22.51
N GLN A 975 24.59 -25.28 -23.68
CA GLN A 975 24.91 -26.32 -24.65
C GLN A 975 26.38 -26.25 -25.11
N GLY A 976 26.97 -25.04 -25.15
CA GLY A 976 28.39 -24.86 -25.48
C GLY A 976 29.36 -25.48 -24.47
N MET A 977 29.01 -25.56 -23.17
CA MET A 977 29.86 -26.21 -22.16
C MET A 977 29.74 -27.71 -22.30
N TYR A 978 28.51 -28.20 -22.48
CA TYR A 978 28.25 -29.61 -22.67
C TYR A 978 28.92 -30.13 -23.94
N GLU A 979 28.87 -29.39 -25.05
CA GLU A 979 29.55 -29.75 -26.29
C GLU A 979 31.08 -29.73 -26.12
N LYS A 980 31.62 -28.75 -25.39
CA LYS A 980 33.05 -28.70 -25.06
C LYS A 980 33.49 -29.84 -24.12
N GLU A 981 32.68 -30.16 -23.12
CA GLU A 981 32.92 -31.24 -22.16
C GLU A 981 32.74 -32.62 -22.81
N ARG A 982 31.76 -32.77 -23.70
CA ARG A 982 31.55 -33.94 -24.56
C ARG A 982 32.71 -34.11 -25.54
N SER A 983 33.19 -33.02 -26.14
CA SER A 983 34.39 -33.01 -27.01
C SER A 983 35.63 -33.44 -26.23
N MET A 984 35.84 -32.91 -25.02
CA MET A 984 36.93 -33.32 -24.11
C MET A 984 36.82 -34.79 -23.70
N ARG A 985 35.63 -35.28 -23.32
CA ARG A 985 35.37 -36.70 -23.01
C ARG A 985 35.61 -37.59 -24.23
N ASN A 986 35.23 -37.14 -25.42
CA ASN A 986 35.48 -37.87 -26.67
C ASN A 986 36.98 -37.91 -27.00
N GLN A 987 37.71 -36.81 -26.87
CA GLN A 987 39.17 -36.77 -27.03
C GLN A 987 39.88 -37.69 -26.02
N GLN A 988 39.43 -37.74 -24.77
CA GLN A 988 39.95 -38.68 -23.77
C GLN A 988 39.63 -40.13 -24.11
N LYS A 989 38.41 -40.42 -24.59
CA LYS A 989 38.03 -41.77 -25.06
C LYS A 989 38.86 -42.19 -26.28
N GLU A 990 39.13 -41.28 -27.22
CA GLU A 990 40.01 -41.53 -28.37
C GLU A 990 41.44 -41.77 -27.93
N LYS A 991 42.01 -40.96 -27.01
CA LYS A 991 43.33 -41.22 -26.42
C LYS A 991 43.40 -42.59 -25.75
N ARG A 992 42.38 -42.99 -24.98
CA ARG A 992 42.29 -44.34 -24.37
C ARG A 992 42.20 -45.45 -25.43
N LYS A 993 41.44 -45.25 -26.51
CA LYS A 993 41.37 -46.19 -27.64
C LYS A 993 42.72 -46.28 -28.38
N GLN A 994 43.42 -45.17 -28.57
CA GLN A 994 44.75 -45.12 -29.18
C GLN A 994 45.76 -45.91 -28.32
N GLN A 995 45.79 -45.65 -27.01
CA GLN A 995 46.64 -46.37 -26.06
C GLN A 995 46.32 -47.87 -26.00
N SER A 996 45.04 -48.25 -26.08
CA SER A 996 44.62 -49.65 -26.15
C SER A 996 45.08 -50.32 -27.45
N LYS A 997 44.91 -49.65 -28.61
CA LYS A 997 45.40 -50.13 -29.90
C LYS A 997 46.92 -50.27 -29.92
N ASP A 998 47.65 -49.32 -29.33
CA ASP A 998 49.11 -49.37 -29.23
C ASP A 998 49.58 -50.49 -28.28
N LYS A 999 48.86 -50.73 -27.18
CA LYS A 999 49.10 -51.88 -26.31
C LYS A 999 48.87 -53.20 -27.05
N LEU A 1000 47.82 -53.27 -27.87
CA LEU A 1000 47.48 -54.45 -28.67
C LEU A 1000 48.48 -54.68 -29.80
N ARG A 1001 48.98 -53.62 -30.43
CA ARG A 1001 50.09 -53.67 -31.40
C ARG A 1001 51.39 -54.12 -30.74
N ARG A 1002 51.70 -53.64 -29.54
CA ARG A 1002 52.85 -54.11 -28.74
C ARG A 1002 52.73 -55.60 -28.38
N MET A 1003 51.53 -56.08 -28.08
CA MET A 1003 51.31 -57.52 -27.84
C MET A 1003 51.42 -58.35 -29.12
N LYS A 1004 50.92 -57.85 -30.27
CA LYS A 1004 51.05 -58.52 -31.58
C LYS A 1004 52.48 -58.52 -32.13
N GLY A 1005 53.30 -57.54 -31.75
CA GLY A 1005 54.72 -57.45 -32.11
C GLY A 1005 55.67 -58.25 -31.22
N ARG A 1006 55.18 -58.88 -30.13
CA ARG A 1006 55.99 -59.80 -29.33
C ARG A 1006 56.15 -61.12 -30.07
N HIS A 1007 57.39 -61.46 -30.42
CA HIS A 1007 57.77 -62.74 -31.01
C HIS A 1007 57.33 -63.90 -30.09
N ARG A 1008 56.65 -64.91 -30.64
CA ARG A 1008 56.19 -66.10 -29.89
C ARG A 1008 57.38 -66.80 -29.24
N GLN A 1009 57.47 -66.75 -27.92
CA GLN A 1009 58.40 -67.57 -27.14
C GLN A 1009 58.00 -69.05 -27.30
N LYS A 1010 58.94 -69.91 -27.71
CA LYS A 1010 58.71 -71.36 -27.84
C LYS A 1010 58.30 -71.94 -26.47
N VAL A 1011 57.23 -72.73 -26.48
CA VAL A 1011 56.68 -73.40 -25.29
C VAL A 1011 57.71 -74.39 -24.73
N LEU A 1012 58.18 -74.16 -23.51
CA LEU A 1012 58.93 -75.13 -22.72
C LEU A 1012 57.94 -76.10 -22.05
N GLY A 1013 58.09 -77.39 -22.37
CA GLY A 1013 57.92 -78.54 -21.46
C GLY A 1013 56.58 -78.76 -20.74
N LYS A 1014 55.93 -79.89 -21.04
CA LYS A 1014 54.79 -80.47 -20.29
C LYS A 1014 55.06 -80.51 -18.78
N TYR A 1015 54.13 -79.96 -17.99
CA TYR A 1015 54.05 -80.15 -16.54
C TYR A 1015 53.66 -81.61 -16.24
N ARG A 1016 54.55 -82.36 -15.56
CA ARG A 1016 54.32 -83.71 -15.05
C ARG A 1016 53.99 -83.58 -13.55
N LYS A 1017 52.84 -84.09 -13.11
CA LYS A 1017 52.43 -84.13 -11.70
C LYS A 1017 53.46 -84.92 -10.87
N PRO A 1018 53.99 -84.41 -9.74
CA PRO A 1018 54.80 -85.22 -8.82
C PRO A 1018 53.92 -86.15 -7.97
N SER A 1019 54.48 -87.30 -7.57
CA SER A 1019 53.85 -88.32 -6.72
C SER A 1019 53.88 -87.93 -5.22
N PRO A 1020 53.04 -88.55 -4.37
CA PRO A 1020 52.69 -88.07 -3.03
C PRO A 1020 53.75 -88.27 -1.93
N GLU A 1021 55.05 -88.26 -2.24
CA GLU A 1021 56.12 -88.46 -1.24
C GLU A 1021 57.05 -87.25 -1.05
N GLU A 1022 56.84 -86.15 -1.80
CA GLU A 1022 57.67 -84.93 -1.70
C GLU A 1022 56.97 -83.75 -0.99
N MET A 1023 55.85 -83.98 -0.30
CA MET A 1023 55.16 -82.95 0.50
C MET A 1023 55.70 -82.81 1.93
N ALA A 1024 56.65 -83.65 2.36
CA ALA A 1024 57.15 -83.69 3.74
C ALA A 1024 58.38 -82.80 4.01
N THR A 1025 58.92 -82.09 3.02
CA THR A 1025 60.19 -81.33 3.17
C THR A 1025 60.07 -79.82 2.99
N MET A 1026 58.87 -79.26 2.79
CA MET A 1026 58.67 -77.81 2.65
C MET A 1026 58.21 -77.07 3.92
N GLU A 1027 57.89 -77.76 5.01
CA GLU A 1027 57.41 -77.11 6.25
C GLU A 1027 58.52 -76.55 7.18
N ASN A 1028 59.81 -76.77 6.88
CA ASN A 1028 60.90 -76.44 7.80
C ASN A 1028 61.78 -75.22 7.43
N SER A 1029 61.39 -74.34 6.50
CA SER A 1029 62.26 -73.22 6.06
C SER A 1029 61.69 -71.81 6.15
N THR A 1030 60.47 -71.62 6.67
CA THR A 1030 59.86 -70.28 6.86
C THR A 1030 59.85 -69.79 8.31
N MET A 1031 60.82 -70.23 9.11
CA MET A 1031 61.11 -69.75 10.46
C MET A 1031 62.54 -69.19 10.52
N LEU A 1032 62.82 -68.06 9.88
CA LEU A 1032 63.87 -67.14 10.30
C LEU A 1032 63.81 -65.85 9.47
N ASN A 1033 63.96 -64.71 10.13
CA ASN A 1033 64.04 -63.33 9.58
C ASN A 1033 62.74 -62.59 9.31
N ARG A 1034 62.07 -62.17 10.40
CA ARG A 1034 61.63 -60.76 10.53
C ARG A 1034 61.39 -60.40 12.00
N SER A 1035 62.47 -60.00 12.67
CA SER A 1035 62.45 -59.35 13.98
C SER A 1035 63.45 -58.18 13.99
N ARG A 1036 62.90 -56.96 14.01
CA ARG A 1036 63.39 -55.66 14.58
C ARG A 1036 62.77 -54.52 13.75
N LYS A 1037 61.71 -53.88 14.27
CA LYS A 1037 61.67 -52.75 15.23
C LYS A 1037 62.18 -51.45 14.57
N LEU A 1038 61.48 -50.31 14.59
CA LEU A 1038 60.37 -49.83 15.42
C LEU A 1038 59.59 -48.79 14.62
#